data_AF-A0A2N9FYM9-F1
#
_entry.id   AF-A0A2N9FYM9-F1
#
_cell.length_a   1.000
_cell.length_b   1.000
_cell.length_c   1.000
_cell.angle_alpha   90.00
_cell.angle_beta   90.00
_cell.angle_gamma   90.00
#
_symmetry.space_group_name_H-M   'P 1'
#
loop_
_entity.id
_entity.type
_entity.pdbx_description
1 polymer ?
#
loop_
_entity_poly.entity_id
_entity_poly.type
_entity_poly.pdbx_seq_one_letter_code
_entity_poly.pdbx_strand_id
1 'polypeptide(L)'
;MEKGAKLVCKCSKIRLWNYVYYSDKLNKLDETILIPQTRGLSGVTPGVSCAVSRTPPEFIVELDMPLKELKTLLLKEEVQLLLLTAPGGCGKTTLVQMLCQDEQIQESLPEKFKFDIPNYKILVTSRTAFPRFGFRYNLKPLNEVAAMKLFRHSLQDGSSDIPDDISGEDIQKIVRGCGGFPLALKVIGESLRGEHPHVLRFEYILKQEIVPLRLSGFARTECLLADYERIFSIGLEERVGGAVLGAAFGERFAVLHDSVKEVVSKARMFKPILKRLKSTLDRIAPTVNDIEKLSKQLDRPVAETKSLIEEMEKGAKLVRKCSKIRWWNYCFKVYYSDQLCELDDAIVRFCQVDLQVQSRFCQVKLIYKKVDTFSEKPVAGVSCAPATPPKFTVGLDIPMKELKTLLFKDEVQLLLLTAPGGCGKTTLVEMLCQDKQIQGTFEDNILFVKVSQTPNMMLIVQNLFSYKGIQPDFQIQTEEDAINQLPQLLYQIGSNPILLILDDVWIGSESLPEKFKFDIPNYKILVTSRTAFPRFEFTYNLKPLNEVDAMELFCNSASLQGGSSNIPEEDIKKIVRGCGGFPLVLKVIGGSLCGQHLHVWKRKLMDWSDGQFFFNSDTGKLLDHLRKSLEFPKDKFTIKECFMDLGSFPEDQRIPIAALIDMWAELYELDEGGIHAIANLHELTTRNLASLVMSRKDASEVNSYFNEDFVTQHEILRELAMHQSSQEPIEKRSRLIVNISQNNLPKWWNEQKQQLIDHARLLSISTDELFSCSWCNIQAPNVEVLILNFQTKKYILPEFVEKMDKLKVLIVTNYGFFHAEISNFQLLGSLPNLKRIRLEKVSISSLCKTLVPLKSLKKISLFMCNIGKAFENCTIPVSDALPNLSEISIDYCNDLMELPIGLCDIAHLKKLCITNCHKLSTLPEETGKLVNLEMLRLRSCTNLSKLPESIRSLHKLSILDISDSLSISKLPKHIGELCKLKELNVKGCLRLCNPLPESTLDLDQLKLVICDEERSKLWEPIKEFLTELKVEVAEKDINLNWLPK
;
A
#
# COMPACT_ATOMS: atom_id res chain seq x y z
N MET A 1 36.69 19.59 52.00
CA MET A 1 37.82 19.79 51.05
C MET A 1 37.84 18.59 50.13
N GLU A 2 36.95 18.66 49.15
CA GLU A 2 36.19 17.53 48.61
C GLU A 2 36.00 17.72 47.09
N LYS A 3 36.97 18.38 46.46
CA LYS A 3 37.12 18.57 45.01
C LYS A 3 38.62 18.53 44.71
N GLY A 4 39.02 17.57 43.88
CA GLY A 4 40.39 17.46 43.37
C GLY A 4 41.19 16.37 44.09
N ALA A 5 41.17 15.16 43.54
CA ALA A 5 42.28 14.17 43.55
C ALA A 5 41.83 12.70 43.29
N LYS A 6 40.78 12.48 42.49
CA LYS A 6 40.75 11.35 41.54
C LYS A 6 40.43 11.91 40.14
N LEU A 7 41.35 12.75 39.69
CA LEU A 7 41.43 13.37 38.37
C LEU A 7 42.40 12.59 37.44
N VAL A 8 42.68 11.31 37.75
CA VAL A 8 43.67 10.46 37.06
C VAL A 8 42.98 9.22 36.48
N CYS A 9 42.18 9.46 35.45
CA CYS A 9 41.78 8.52 34.37
C CYS A 9 41.11 9.33 33.24
N LYS A 10 41.74 10.48 32.89
CA LYS A 10 41.30 11.40 31.85
C LYS A 10 42.30 11.33 30.69
N CYS A 11 41.75 11.33 29.47
CA CYS A 11 42.43 11.43 28.17
C CYS A 11 42.94 10.12 27.54
N SER A 12 42.01 9.21 27.17
CA SER A 12 42.16 8.31 25.99
C SER A 12 40.93 7.39 25.83
N LYS A 13 39.81 7.96 25.34
CA LYS A 13 38.69 7.26 24.64
C LYS A 13 37.56 8.26 24.38
N ILE A 14 37.63 8.97 23.25
CA ILE A 14 36.51 9.67 22.64
C ILE A 14 36.34 9.03 21.25
N ARG A 15 35.42 8.07 21.12
CA ARG A 15 35.01 7.46 19.85
C ARG A 15 33.59 7.95 19.53
N LEU A 16 33.48 8.80 18.51
CA LEU A 16 32.41 8.89 17.48
C LEU A 16 30.91 8.84 17.85
N TRP A 17 30.51 9.03 19.11
CA TRP A 17 29.14 8.79 19.58
C TRP A 17 28.13 9.96 19.49
N ASN A 18 28.32 10.97 18.65
CA ASN A 18 27.39 12.13 18.60
C ASN A 18 26.96 12.63 17.22
N TYR A 19 27.14 11.84 16.15
CA TYR A 19 26.64 12.22 14.81
C TYR A 19 25.40 11.45 14.33
N VAL A 20 24.87 10.51 15.12
CA VAL A 20 23.67 9.73 14.77
C VAL A 20 22.36 10.39 15.24
N TYR A 21 22.41 11.49 16.01
CA TYR A 21 21.22 12.20 16.48
C TYR A 21 20.62 13.22 15.47
N TYR A 22 20.96 13.11 14.17
CA TYR A 22 20.54 14.06 13.13
C TYR A 22 20.11 13.38 11.80
N SER A 23 19.49 12.19 11.86
CA SER A 23 19.02 11.49 10.65
C SER A 23 17.92 12.23 9.87
N ASP A 24 17.10 13.07 10.52
CA ASP A 24 16.09 13.88 9.82
C ASP A 24 16.64 15.10 9.04
N LYS A 25 17.93 15.43 9.18
CA LYS A 25 18.56 16.53 8.42
C LYS A 25 19.46 16.08 7.27
N LEU A 26 19.58 14.77 7.02
CA LEU A 26 20.45 14.22 5.97
C LEU A 26 19.85 14.23 4.56
N ASN A 27 18.55 14.53 4.39
CA ASN A 27 17.93 14.74 3.07
C ASN A 27 18.40 16.02 2.32
N LYS A 28 19.42 16.73 2.83
CA LYS A 28 20.01 17.95 2.24
C LYS A 28 21.49 17.82 1.82
N LEU A 29 22.06 16.62 1.92
CA LEU A 29 23.36 16.29 1.34
C LEU A 29 23.12 15.67 -0.04
N ASP A 30 23.74 16.22 -1.08
CA ASP A 30 23.53 15.72 -2.43
C ASP A 30 24.26 14.38 -2.62
N GLU A 31 25.52 14.26 -2.14
CA GLU A 31 26.33 13.03 -2.18
C GLU A 31 27.39 13.02 -1.05
N THR A 32 27.62 11.84 -0.44
CA THR A 32 28.76 11.58 0.47
C THR A 32 29.72 10.61 -0.22
N ILE A 33 30.95 11.02 -0.48
CA ILE A 33 31.91 10.21 -1.24
C ILE A 33 33.05 9.75 -0.33
N LEU A 34 33.23 8.43 -0.25
CA LEU A 34 34.34 7.76 0.43
C LEU A 34 35.40 7.41 -0.63
N ILE A 35 36.63 7.90 -0.49
CA ILE A 35 37.72 7.61 -1.44
C ILE A 35 38.37 6.27 -1.05
N PRO A 36 38.24 5.18 -1.84
CA PRO A 36 38.76 3.84 -1.47
C PRO A 36 40.23 3.63 -1.90
N GLN A 37 40.98 2.82 -1.14
CA GLN A 37 42.29 2.29 -1.53
C GLN A 37 42.13 1.09 -2.48
N THR A 38 42.68 1.13 -3.70
CA THR A 38 43.17 -0.08 -4.38
C THR A 38 44.20 0.26 -5.47
N ARG A 39 45.48 -0.12 -5.25
CA ARG A 39 46.43 -0.45 -6.32
C ARG A 39 46.50 -1.97 -6.43
N GLY A 40 46.27 -2.49 -7.64
CA GLY A 40 46.71 -3.81 -8.08
C GLY A 40 45.92 -5.02 -7.60
N LEU A 41 44.92 -5.44 -8.39
CA LEU A 41 44.63 -6.83 -8.74
C LEU A 41 43.59 -6.82 -9.87
N SER A 42 44.01 -7.26 -11.05
CA SER A 42 43.19 -7.38 -12.25
C SER A 42 42.05 -8.38 -12.04
N GLY A 43 40.79 -7.94 -12.22
CA GLY A 43 39.64 -8.82 -12.35
C GLY A 43 38.54 -8.68 -11.30
N VAL A 44 38.05 -7.46 -11.01
CA VAL A 44 36.72 -7.21 -10.42
C VAL A 44 36.16 -5.92 -11.04
N THR A 45 34.97 -5.97 -11.63
CA THR A 45 34.21 -4.82 -12.11
C THR A 45 33.58 -4.06 -10.93
N PRO A 46 33.76 -2.73 -10.78
CA PRO A 46 32.99 -1.94 -9.83
C PRO A 46 31.59 -1.70 -10.39
N GLY A 47 30.58 -2.19 -9.69
CA GLY A 47 29.17 -2.02 -10.04
C GLY A 47 28.64 -0.64 -9.65
N VAL A 48 28.89 0.37 -10.49
CA VAL A 48 27.96 1.48 -10.79
C VAL A 48 28.30 1.96 -12.21
N SER A 49 27.40 1.72 -13.16
CA SER A 49 27.50 2.36 -14.48
C SER A 49 27.05 3.82 -14.36
N CYS A 50 27.96 4.73 -14.03
CA CYS A 50 27.77 6.13 -14.43
C CYS A 50 28.14 6.21 -15.92
N ALA A 51 27.16 6.52 -16.76
CA ALA A 51 27.42 6.85 -18.16
C ALA A 51 28.45 7.98 -18.23
N VAL A 52 29.59 7.70 -18.87
CA VAL A 52 30.63 8.70 -19.17
C VAL A 52 30.07 9.64 -20.22
N SER A 53 29.50 10.78 -19.81
CA SER A 53 29.42 11.93 -20.71
C SER A 53 30.84 12.49 -20.82
N ARG A 54 31.42 12.53 -22.03
CA ARG A 54 32.70 13.18 -22.28
C ARG A 54 32.63 14.64 -21.83
N THR A 55 33.25 14.98 -20.71
CA THR A 55 33.51 16.38 -20.31
C THR A 55 34.63 16.93 -21.21
N PRO A 56 34.44 18.08 -21.88
CA PRO A 56 35.47 18.65 -22.74
C PRO A 56 36.75 19.02 -21.96
N PRO A 57 37.95 18.95 -22.56
CA PRO A 57 39.22 19.29 -21.91
C PRO A 57 39.26 20.72 -21.35
N GLU A 58 38.52 21.66 -21.92
CA GLU A 58 38.53 23.07 -21.47
C GLU A 58 37.71 23.30 -20.20
N PHE A 59 36.77 22.40 -19.85
CA PHE A 59 36.01 22.47 -18.58
C PHE A 59 36.92 22.21 -17.36
N ILE A 60 38.04 21.53 -17.60
CA ILE A 60 39.06 21.18 -16.60
C ILE A 60 39.92 22.41 -16.25
N VAL A 61 40.20 23.29 -17.23
CA VAL A 61 41.14 24.42 -17.08
C VAL A 61 40.63 25.51 -16.11
N GLU A 62 39.31 25.70 -16.01
CA GLU A 62 38.73 26.74 -15.12
C GLU A 62 38.33 26.20 -13.73
N LEU A 63 38.37 24.88 -13.53
CA LEU A 63 38.23 24.23 -12.23
C LEU A 63 39.59 23.96 -11.55
N ASP A 64 40.72 24.23 -12.23
CA ASP A 64 42.07 24.00 -11.71
C ASP A 64 42.41 24.81 -10.46
N MET A 65 41.98 26.06 -10.36
CA MET A 65 42.20 26.88 -9.16
C MET A 65 41.41 26.34 -7.95
N PRO A 66 40.09 26.12 -8.05
CA PRO A 66 39.33 25.49 -6.97
C PRO A 66 39.85 24.10 -6.60
N LEU A 67 40.25 23.31 -7.61
CA LEU A 67 40.82 21.98 -7.43
C LEU A 67 42.15 22.04 -6.64
N LYS A 68 43.04 23.00 -6.94
CA LYS A 68 44.32 23.18 -6.23
C LYS A 68 44.12 23.64 -4.79
N GLU A 69 43.14 24.50 -4.54
CA GLU A 69 42.78 24.95 -3.19
C GLU A 69 42.13 23.82 -2.36
N LEU A 70 41.22 23.05 -2.95
CA LEU A 70 40.62 21.85 -2.34
C LEU A 70 41.68 20.79 -2.04
N LYS A 71 42.62 20.53 -2.96
CA LYS A 71 43.77 19.63 -2.73
C LYS A 71 44.60 20.09 -1.54
N THR A 72 44.94 21.37 -1.48
CA THR A 72 45.73 21.94 -0.36
C THR A 72 45.00 21.80 0.98
N LEU A 73 43.67 21.94 1.00
CA LEU A 73 42.86 21.74 2.22
C LEU A 73 42.77 20.26 2.61
N LEU A 74 42.55 19.37 1.63
CA LEU A 74 42.45 17.93 1.84
C LEU A 74 43.78 17.30 2.23
N LEU A 75 44.93 17.91 1.92
CA LEU A 75 46.26 17.37 2.29
C LEU A 75 46.71 17.75 3.70
N LYS A 76 46.03 18.66 4.41
CA LYS A 76 46.34 18.99 5.82
C LYS A 76 45.98 17.82 6.75
N GLU A 77 46.88 17.47 7.68
CA GLU A 77 46.68 16.34 8.63
C GLU A 77 45.44 16.52 9.52
N GLU A 78 45.09 17.75 9.86
CA GLU A 78 43.98 18.11 10.74
C GLU A 78 42.59 17.95 10.07
N VAL A 79 42.53 17.75 8.75
CA VAL A 79 41.29 17.72 7.97
C VAL A 79 40.87 16.28 7.71
N GLN A 80 39.97 15.75 8.55
CA GLN A 80 39.32 14.44 8.36
C GLN A 80 37.96 14.52 7.65
N LEU A 81 37.30 15.69 7.67
CA LEU A 81 35.98 15.91 7.07
C LEU A 81 35.94 17.32 6.47
N LEU A 82 35.71 17.41 5.15
CA LEU A 82 35.62 18.66 4.41
C LEU A 82 34.25 18.79 3.74
N LEU A 83 33.58 19.94 3.89
CA LEU A 83 32.31 20.21 3.23
C LEU A 83 32.52 21.14 2.02
N LEU A 84 32.20 20.65 0.83
CA LEU A 84 32.17 21.41 -0.43
C LEU A 84 30.75 21.91 -0.71
N THR A 85 30.56 23.23 -0.72
CA THR A 85 29.24 23.82 -1.01
C THR A 85 29.27 24.60 -2.31
N ALA A 86 28.22 24.46 -3.12
CA ALA A 86 28.00 25.28 -4.32
C ALA A 86 26.53 25.25 -4.73
N PRO A 87 26.03 26.28 -5.44
CA PRO A 87 24.74 26.22 -6.12
C PRO A 87 24.68 25.10 -7.19
N GLY A 88 23.47 24.72 -7.60
CA GLY A 88 23.27 23.77 -8.70
C GLY A 88 23.89 24.31 -10.01
N GLY A 89 24.54 23.44 -10.79
CA GLY A 89 25.16 23.81 -12.08
C GLY A 89 26.58 24.40 -12.02
N CYS A 90 27.20 24.53 -10.84
CA CYS A 90 28.56 25.05 -10.67
C CYS A 90 29.70 24.02 -10.88
N GLY A 91 29.42 22.79 -11.32
CA GLY A 91 30.46 21.79 -11.61
C GLY A 91 30.98 20.98 -10.41
N LYS A 92 30.24 20.93 -9.29
CA LYS A 92 30.62 20.17 -8.07
C LYS A 92 30.96 18.71 -8.34
N THR A 93 30.11 18.00 -9.07
CA THR A 93 30.28 16.57 -9.38
C THR A 93 31.56 16.32 -10.20
N THR A 94 31.84 17.19 -11.17
CA THR A 94 33.06 17.15 -11.99
C THR A 94 34.31 17.40 -11.14
N LEU A 95 34.27 18.39 -10.24
CA LEU A 95 35.36 18.68 -9.30
C LEU A 95 35.68 17.49 -8.37
N VAL A 96 34.65 16.79 -7.88
CA VAL A 96 34.85 15.61 -7.03
C VAL A 96 35.42 14.44 -7.84
N GLN A 97 34.97 14.23 -9.08
CA GLN A 97 35.55 13.23 -9.98
C GLN A 97 37.02 13.50 -10.25
N MET A 98 37.41 14.76 -10.50
CA MET A 98 38.81 15.17 -10.70
C MET A 98 39.66 14.96 -9.44
N LEU A 99 39.11 15.21 -8.24
CA LEU A 99 39.80 14.96 -6.97
C LEU A 99 40.03 13.46 -6.71
N CYS A 100 39.07 12.61 -7.09
CA CYS A 100 39.20 11.15 -6.93
C CYS A 100 40.28 10.55 -7.85
N GLN A 101 40.62 11.23 -8.94
CA GLN A 101 41.61 10.80 -9.94
C GLN A 101 43.00 11.43 -9.72
N ASP A 102 43.20 12.24 -8.68
CA ASP A 102 44.47 12.93 -8.42
C ASP A 102 45.49 12.06 -7.66
N GLU A 103 46.67 11.87 -8.25
CA GLU A 103 47.72 10.98 -7.72
C GLU A 103 48.28 11.44 -6.36
N GLN A 104 48.39 12.73 -6.07
CA GLN A 104 48.92 13.21 -4.78
C GLN A 104 47.95 12.94 -3.62
N ILE A 105 46.65 13.06 -3.85
CA ILE A 105 45.63 12.68 -2.85
C ILE A 105 45.67 11.17 -2.60
N GLN A 106 45.86 10.37 -3.65
CA GLN A 106 45.97 8.92 -3.51
C GLN A 106 47.27 8.46 -2.83
N GLU A 107 48.40 9.17 -3.02
CA GLU A 107 49.71 8.82 -2.46
C GLU A 107 49.97 9.34 -1.04
N SER A 108 49.23 10.35 -0.57
CA SER A 108 49.39 10.94 0.78
C SER A 108 48.90 10.07 1.96
N LEU A 109 48.48 8.82 1.71
CA LEU A 109 47.87 7.92 2.69
C LEU A 109 48.75 6.67 2.94
N PRO A 110 49.19 6.40 4.19
CA PRO A 110 50.20 5.37 4.47
C PRO A 110 49.73 3.92 4.20
N GLU A 111 50.62 3.11 3.62
CA GLU A 111 50.36 1.82 2.96
C GLU A 111 50.12 0.58 3.86
N LYS A 112 49.92 0.71 5.19
CA LYS A 112 49.73 -0.48 6.05
C LYS A 112 48.61 -0.29 7.07
N PHE A 113 47.55 -1.10 6.98
CA PHE A 113 46.97 -1.97 8.02
C PHE A 113 45.53 -2.41 7.66
N LYS A 114 45.22 -3.69 7.93
CA LYS A 114 43.89 -4.33 7.81
C LYS A 114 42.97 -3.87 8.94
N PHE A 115 41.70 -3.57 8.61
CA PHE A 115 40.54 -3.46 9.50
C PHE A 115 40.77 -2.78 10.86
N ASP A 116 40.85 -1.45 10.84
CA ASP A 116 40.38 -0.56 11.93
C ASP A 116 40.11 0.80 11.28
N ILE A 117 39.01 1.48 11.61
CA ILE A 117 38.55 2.74 10.97
C ILE A 117 39.08 3.96 11.76
N PRO A 118 40.25 4.53 11.43
CA PRO A 118 40.49 5.96 11.72
C PRO A 118 41.11 6.81 10.58
N ASN A 119 41.36 6.27 9.38
CA ASN A 119 42.21 6.95 8.39
C ASN A 119 41.54 7.33 7.05
N TYR A 120 40.24 7.62 7.04
CA TYR A 120 39.55 8.14 5.84
C TYR A 120 39.36 9.66 5.92
N LYS A 121 39.70 10.38 4.85
CA LYS A 121 39.25 11.77 4.65
C LYS A 121 37.91 11.76 3.93
N ILE A 122 36.91 12.38 4.53
CA ILE A 122 35.53 12.38 4.03
C ILE A 122 35.24 13.73 3.37
N LEU A 123 34.89 13.72 2.09
CA LEU A 123 34.44 14.90 1.35
C LEU A 123 32.92 14.83 1.18
N VAL A 124 32.22 15.80 1.72
CA VAL A 124 30.77 15.91 1.67
C VAL A 124 30.38 17.06 0.75
N THR A 125 29.43 16.86 -0.17
CA THR A 125 28.95 17.94 -1.03
C THR A 125 27.55 18.40 -0.65
N SER A 126 27.28 19.70 -0.75
CA SER A 126 25.91 20.23 -0.53
C SER A 126 25.60 21.45 -1.40
N ARG A 127 24.30 21.67 -1.65
CA ARG A 127 23.74 22.91 -2.22
C ARG A 127 23.72 24.09 -1.23
N THR A 128 23.75 23.82 0.08
CA THR A 128 23.59 24.85 1.12
C THR A 128 24.69 24.79 2.17
N ALA A 129 25.13 25.94 2.68
CA ALA A 129 26.17 25.99 3.70
C ALA A 129 25.65 25.58 5.09
N PHE A 130 26.33 24.63 5.75
CA PHE A 130 25.97 24.16 7.10
C PHE A 130 26.86 24.79 8.17
N PRO A 131 26.33 25.57 9.13
CA PRO A 131 27.11 26.37 10.10
C PRO A 131 28.02 25.62 11.07
N ARG A 132 27.95 24.28 11.17
CA ARG A 132 28.69 23.48 12.18
C ARG A 132 29.85 22.61 11.65
N PHE A 133 30.20 22.68 10.36
CA PHE A 133 31.38 21.97 9.83
C PHE A 133 32.68 22.76 10.06
N GLY A 134 33.73 22.09 10.54
CA GLY A 134 35.01 22.71 10.90
C GLY A 134 35.84 23.21 9.71
N PHE A 135 35.85 22.49 8.58
CA PHE A 135 36.54 22.88 7.34
C PHE A 135 35.53 22.94 6.18
N ARG A 136 35.54 24.03 5.40
CA ARG A 136 34.60 24.24 4.29
C ARG A 136 35.27 24.90 3.09
N TYR A 137 34.78 24.55 1.91
CA TYR A 137 35.13 25.20 0.66
C TYR A 137 33.87 25.58 -0.12
N ASN A 138 33.75 26.85 -0.52
CA ASN A 138 32.58 27.37 -1.23
C ASN A 138 32.94 27.65 -2.68
N LEU A 139 32.43 26.82 -3.59
CA LEU A 139 32.67 26.96 -5.02
C LEU A 139 31.74 28.04 -5.60
N LYS A 140 32.32 29.04 -6.27
CA LYS A 140 31.60 30.18 -6.86
C LYS A 140 31.33 29.96 -8.35
N PRO A 141 30.27 30.61 -8.92
CA PRO A 141 30.08 30.67 -10.38
C PRO A 141 31.29 31.30 -11.10
N LEU A 142 31.42 31.03 -12.39
CA LEU A 142 32.51 31.58 -13.21
C LEU A 142 32.38 33.11 -13.29
N ASN A 143 33.53 33.78 -13.31
CA ASN A 143 33.55 35.21 -13.59
C ASN A 143 33.19 35.46 -15.07
N GLU A 144 32.83 36.71 -15.40
CA GLU A 144 32.31 37.07 -16.73
C GLU A 144 33.29 36.74 -17.87
N VAL A 145 34.60 36.83 -17.63
CA VAL A 145 35.64 36.52 -18.63
C VAL A 145 35.72 35.02 -18.92
N ALA A 146 35.67 34.20 -17.87
CA ALA A 146 35.66 32.75 -17.90
C ALA A 146 34.37 32.20 -18.55
N ALA A 147 33.23 32.74 -18.13
CA ALA A 147 31.91 32.42 -18.69
C ALA A 147 31.81 32.77 -20.19
N MET A 148 32.38 33.89 -20.62
CA MET A 148 32.46 34.28 -22.05
C MET A 148 33.32 33.31 -22.87
N LYS A 149 34.44 32.81 -22.32
CA LYS A 149 35.29 31.82 -23.00
C LYS A 149 34.57 30.49 -23.15
N LEU A 150 33.98 29.98 -22.07
CA LEU A 150 33.22 28.73 -22.07
C LEU A 150 32.06 28.80 -23.07
N PHE A 151 31.32 29.91 -23.10
CA PHE A 151 30.20 30.07 -24.02
C PHE A 151 30.63 30.14 -25.48
N ARG A 152 31.70 30.88 -25.82
CA ARG A 152 32.25 30.90 -27.19
C ARG A 152 32.74 29.54 -27.63
N HIS A 153 33.35 28.77 -26.73
CA HIS A 153 33.81 27.42 -27.05
C HIS A 153 32.63 26.47 -27.30
N SER A 154 31.56 26.60 -26.51
CA SER A 154 30.29 25.88 -26.75
C SER A 154 29.55 26.30 -28.03
N LEU A 155 30.08 27.25 -28.80
CA LEU A 155 29.60 27.59 -30.15
C LEU A 155 30.52 27.04 -31.25
N GLN A 156 31.75 26.62 -30.94
CA GLN A 156 32.80 26.27 -31.91
C GLN A 156 33.06 24.77 -32.08
N ASP A 157 32.50 23.93 -31.21
CA ASP A 157 32.81 22.50 -31.16
C ASP A 157 32.00 21.71 -32.22
N GLY A 158 32.28 21.95 -33.51
CA GLY A 158 31.60 21.34 -34.66
C GLY A 158 31.71 22.19 -35.93
N SER A 159 31.94 21.57 -37.09
CA SER A 159 32.34 22.22 -38.36
C SER A 159 31.22 22.97 -39.09
N SER A 160 30.60 23.96 -38.45
CA SER A 160 29.64 24.88 -39.08
C SER A 160 29.84 26.29 -38.55
N ASP A 161 29.95 27.26 -39.45
CA ASP A 161 30.12 28.67 -39.13
C ASP A 161 28.99 29.20 -38.23
N ILE A 162 29.37 30.01 -37.24
CA ILE A 162 28.47 30.75 -36.34
C ILE A 162 27.52 31.57 -37.22
N PRO A 163 26.21 31.63 -36.93
CA PRO A 163 25.30 32.50 -37.68
C PRO A 163 25.83 33.93 -37.65
N ASP A 164 26.03 34.55 -38.82
CA ASP A 164 26.58 35.92 -38.99
C ASP A 164 25.79 37.02 -38.24
N ASP A 165 24.66 36.65 -37.63
CA ASP A 165 23.70 37.54 -36.98
C ASP A 165 23.92 37.71 -35.46
N ILE A 166 24.92 37.06 -34.83
CA ILE A 166 25.15 37.18 -33.37
C ILE A 166 26.24 38.21 -33.06
N SER A 167 25.83 39.41 -32.64
CA SER A 167 26.79 40.45 -32.27
C SER A 167 27.54 40.13 -30.97
N GLY A 168 28.74 40.68 -30.79
CA GLY A 168 29.51 40.54 -29.55
C GLY A 168 28.80 41.09 -28.30
N GLU A 169 27.87 42.04 -28.46
CA GLU A 169 27.01 42.53 -27.38
C GLU A 169 25.92 41.52 -26.98
N ASP A 170 25.39 40.75 -27.92
CA ASP A 170 24.36 39.74 -27.65
C ASP A 170 24.94 38.55 -26.88
N ILE A 171 26.18 38.17 -27.19
CA ILE A 171 26.93 37.17 -26.42
C ILE A 171 27.14 37.64 -24.97
N GLN A 172 27.52 38.90 -24.76
CA GLN A 172 27.68 39.44 -23.41
C GLN A 172 26.37 39.46 -22.62
N LYS A 173 25.26 39.81 -23.27
CA LYS A 173 23.92 39.79 -22.67
C LYS A 173 23.50 38.37 -22.26
N ILE A 174 23.73 37.37 -23.11
CA ILE A 174 23.44 35.96 -22.79
C ILE A 174 24.29 35.48 -21.61
N VAL A 175 25.58 35.78 -21.62
CA VAL A 175 26.49 35.35 -20.54
C VAL A 175 26.12 36.00 -19.20
N ARG A 176 25.76 37.29 -19.20
CA ARG A 176 25.22 37.96 -17.99
C ARG A 176 23.89 37.35 -17.54
N GLY A 177 22.99 37.06 -18.47
CA GLY A 177 21.71 36.41 -18.18
C GLY A 177 21.85 35.03 -17.56
N CYS A 178 22.93 34.31 -17.88
CA CYS A 178 23.25 33.00 -17.32
C CYS A 178 24.00 33.04 -15.99
N GLY A 179 24.31 34.23 -15.45
CA GLY A 179 24.90 34.40 -14.12
C GLY A 179 26.25 33.70 -13.90
N GLY A 180 26.98 33.37 -14.96
CA GLY A 180 28.25 32.63 -14.88
C GLY A 180 28.12 31.14 -14.55
N PHE A 181 26.94 30.53 -14.74
CA PHE A 181 26.72 29.10 -14.52
C PHE A 181 27.16 28.25 -15.73
N PRO A 182 28.19 27.40 -15.61
CA PRO A 182 28.77 26.65 -16.73
C PRO A 182 27.78 25.78 -17.52
N LEU A 183 26.88 25.08 -16.83
CA LEU A 183 25.93 24.16 -17.46
C LEU A 183 24.86 24.89 -18.28
N ALA A 184 24.40 26.04 -17.79
CA ALA A 184 23.42 26.88 -18.50
C ALA A 184 24.03 27.45 -19.79
N LEU A 185 25.27 27.92 -19.71
CA LEU A 185 26.01 28.44 -20.87
C LEU A 185 26.19 27.37 -21.95
N LYS A 186 26.56 26.14 -21.56
CA LYS A 186 26.74 25.01 -22.49
C LYS A 186 25.44 24.63 -23.22
N VAL A 187 24.36 24.44 -22.48
CA VAL A 187 23.05 24.04 -23.04
C VAL A 187 22.52 25.08 -24.03
N ILE A 188 22.72 26.37 -23.71
CA ILE A 188 22.34 27.46 -24.61
C ILE A 188 23.22 27.45 -25.85
N GLY A 189 24.55 27.33 -25.72
CA GLY A 189 25.47 27.26 -26.87
C GLY A 189 25.18 26.07 -27.80
N GLU A 190 24.87 24.90 -27.26
CA GLU A 190 24.46 23.70 -28.02
C GLU A 190 23.10 23.87 -28.72
N SER A 191 22.14 24.51 -28.05
CA SER A 191 20.83 24.80 -28.65
C SER A 191 20.95 25.79 -29.83
N LEU A 192 21.84 26.77 -29.73
CA LEU A 192 22.10 27.74 -30.81
C LEU A 192 22.77 27.12 -32.04
N ARG A 193 23.41 25.95 -31.89
CA ARG A 193 23.97 25.15 -33.00
C ARG A 193 22.93 24.28 -33.72
N GLY A 194 21.69 24.23 -33.24
CA GLY A 194 20.62 23.47 -33.87
C GLY A 194 20.60 21.97 -33.55
N GLU A 195 21.41 21.49 -32.60
CA GLU A 195 21.43 20.08 -32.19
C GLU A 195 20.20 19.67 -31.35
N HIS A 196 19.43 20.64 -30.88
CA HIS A 196 18.17 20.43 -30.16
C HIS A 196 17.00 21.16 -30.85
N PRO A 197 16.24 20.52 -31.74
CA PRO A 197 15.18 21.17 -32.53
C PRO A 197 13.96 21.62 -31.71
N HIS A 198 13.93 21.35 -30.40
CA HIS A 198 12.85 21.74 -29.49
C HIS A 198 13.19 22.89 -28.54
N VAL A 199 14.34 23.56 -28.69
CA VAL A 199 14.74 24.70 -27.85
C VAL A 199 14.88 25.99 -28.69
N LEU A 200 13.78 26.77 -28.73
CA LEU A 200 13.62 28.21 -29.07
C LEU A 200 14.43 28.81 -30.26
N ARG A 201 13.71 29.33 -31.27
CA ARG A 201 14.29 30.12 -32.39
C ARG A 201 14.93 31.44 -31.89
N PHE A 202 16.09 31.77 -32.46
CA PHE A 202 16.97 32.91 -32.13
C PHE A 202 16.26 34.28 -32.07
N GLU A 203 15.31 34.55 -32.98
CA GLU A 203 14.54 35.82 -33.00
C GLU A 203 13.69 36.05 -31.75
N TYR A 204 13.40 35.00 -30.97
CA TYR A 204 12.60 35.10 -29.75
C TYR A 204 13.42 35.55 -28.52
N ILE A 205 14.75 35.43 -28.59
CA ILE A 205 15.67 35.76 -27.48
C ILE A 205 15.97 37.27 -27.45
N LEU A 206 16.01 37.94 -28.62
CA LEU A 206 16.38 39.36 -28.72
C LEU A 206 15.19 40.34 -28.67
N LYS A 207 13.96 39.90 -29.01
CA LYS A 207 12.77 40.77 -28.98
C LYS A 207 12.17 41.01 -27.58
N GLN A 208 12.67 40.35 -26.55
CA GLN A 208 12.34 40.67 -25.16
C GLN A 208 13.53 41.39 -24.54
N GLU A 209 13.40 42.71 -24.34
CA GLU A 209 14.31 43.46 -23.47
C GLU A 209 14.53 42.65 -22.18
N ILE A 210 15.79 42.34 -21.89
CA ILE A 210 16.20 41.37 -20.88
C ILE A 210 15.84 41.90 -19.49
N VAL A 211 14.62 41.57 -19.07
CA VAL A 211 14.14 41.45 -17.69
C VAL A 211 13.54 40.04 -17.64
N PRO A 212 14.01 39.18 -16.71
CA PRO A 212 14.22 37.75 -16.96
C PRO A 212 12.92 37.02 -17.34
N LEU A 213 12.79 36.65 -18.61
CA LEU A 213 11.69 35.82 -19.09
C LEU A 213 12.21 34.51 -19.71
N ARG A 214 11.76 33.42 -19.06
CA ARG A 214 11.31 32.16 -19.66
C ARG A 214 12.35 31.21 -20.26
N LEU A 215 13.19 30.65 -19.38
CA LEU A 215 13.41 29.19 -19.33
C LEU A 215 12.34 28.51 -18.43
N SER A 216 11.07 28.87 -18.64
CA SER A 216 9.93 28.49 -17.80
C SER A 216 9.34 27.12 -18.13
N GLY A 217 10.13 26.22 -18.72
CA GLY A 217 9.76 24.83 -18.97
C GLY A 217 10.44 23.82 -18.05
N PHE A 218 11.59 24.18 -17.46
CA PHE A 218 12.30 23.33 -16.48
C PHE A 218 12.41 23.98 -15.09
N ALA A 219 12.25 25.31 -14.98
CA ALA A 219 12.30 26.02 -13.69
C ALA A 219 10.91 26.39 -13.10
N ARG A 220 9.80 26.09 -13.80
CA ARG A 220 8.45 26.39 -13.27
C ARG A 220 7.92 25.35 -12.29
N THR A 221 8.55 24.18 -12.23
CA THR A 221 8.37 23.22 -11.14
C THR A 221 9.14 23.61 -9.88
N GLU A 222 10.20 24.44 -9.98
CA GLU A 222 11.02 24.81 -8.82
C GLU A 222 10.71 26.21 -8.24
N CYS A 223 10.10 27.14 -8.97
CA CYS A 223 9.62 28.40 -8.37
C CYS A 223 8.25 28.30 -7.69
N LEU A 224 7.39 27.34 -8.08
CA LEU A 224 6.20 26.99 -7.28
C LEU A 224 6.61 26.28 -5.98
N LEU A 225 7.80 25.69 -5.94
CA LEU A 225 8.42 25.16 -4.74
C LEU A 225 9.10 26.24 -3.89
N ALA A 226 9.51 27.39 -4.44
CA ALA A 226 10.07 28.49 -3.63
C ALA A 226 8.99 29.33 -2.91
N ASP A 227 7.78 29.47 -3.48
CA ASP A 227 6.64 30.02 -2.74
C ASP A 227 6.03 29.00 -1.76
N TYR A 228 6.16 27.69 -2.05
CA TYR A 228 5.91 26.62 -1.06
C TYR A 228 6.99 26.55 0.05
N GLU A 229 8.26 26.85 -0.25
CA GLU A 229 9.37 26.82 0.70
C GLU A 229 9.56 28.12 1.49
N ARG A 230 9.04 29.27 1.02
CA ARG A 230 8.87 30.46 1.87
C ARG A 230 7.79 30.25 2.93
N ILE A 231 6.77 29.44 2.62
CA ILE A 231 5.77 29.00 3.59
C ILE A 231 6.36 27.94 4.54
N PHE A 232 7.33 27.14 4.10
CA PHE A 232 8.00 26.13 4.94
C PHE A 232 9.22 26.63 5.73
N SER A 233 9.75 27.84 5.46
CA SER A 233 10.97 28.35 6.12
C SER A 233 10.75 29.45 7.18
N ILE A 234 9.51 29.73 7.62
CA ILE A 234 9.25 30.57 8.81
C ILE A 234 8.90 29.73 10.05
N GLY A 235 9.09 28.41 10.01
CA GLY A 235 8.71 27.55 11.14
C GLY A 235 9.76 26.51 11.49
N LEU A 236 10.91 26.93 12.03
CA LEU A 236 11.70 26.11 12.96
C LEU A 236 12.81 26.91 13.68
N GLU A 237 12.42 28.02 14.30
CA GLU A 237 12.83 28.38 15.66
C GLU A 237 11.55 28.82 16.39
N GLU A 238 11.40 28.42 17.66
CA GLU A 238 10.19 28.53 18.52
C GLU A 238 9.18 27.36 18.45
N ARG A 239 9.56 26.20 19.02
CA ARG A 239 8.63 25.14 19.45
C ARG A 239 7.94 25.47 20.78
N VAL A 240 7.26 26.61 20.86
CA VAL A 240 6.31 26.95 21.93
C VAL A 240 5.30 27.95 21.35
N GLY A 241 4.07 27.55 20.94
CA GLY A 241 3.14 28.58 20.45
C GLY A 241 1.77 28.21 19.88
N GLY A 242 1.49 26.96 19.46
CA GLY A 242 0.22 26.61 18.81
C GLY A 242 -1.01 26.84 19.71
N ALA A 243 -0.96 26.34 20.95
CA ALA A 243 -1.99 26.60 21.96
C ALA A 243 -2.05 28.08 22.39
N VAL A 244 -0.91 28.78 22.39
CA VAL A 244 -0.81 30.21 22.74
C VAL A 244 -1.47 31.10 21.68
N LEU A 245 -1.29 30.79 20.40
CA LEU A 245 -1.90 31.51 19.29
C LEU A 245 -3.42 31.30 19.20
N GLY A 246 -3.89 30.09 19.50
CA GLY A 246 -5.34 29.82 19.59
C GLY A 246 -6.01 30.60 20.73
N ALA A 247 -5.39 30.64 21.91
CA ALA A 247 -5.85 31.44 23.04
C ALA A 247 -5.76 32.96 22.75
N ALA A 248 -4.66 33.42 22.12
CA ALA A 248 -4.48 34.81 21.72
C ALA A 248 -5.51 35.25 20.66
N PHE A 249 -5.92 34.34 19.76
CA PHE A 249 -7.00 34.59 18.81
C PHE A 249 -8.34 34.79 19.53
N GLY A 250 -8.70 33.90 20.46
CA GLY A 250 -9.91 34.04 21.27
C GLY A 250 -9.93 35.35 22.06
N GLU A 251 -8.82 35.70 22.71
CA GLU A 251 -8.68 36.94 23.48
C GLU A 251 -8.80 38.21 22.61
N ARG A 252 -8.10 38.26 21.47
CA ARG A 252 -8.14 39.43 20.57
C ARG A 252 -9.47 39.57 19.84
N PHE A 253 -10.12 38.45 19.50
CA PHE A 253 -11.48 38.45 18.97
C PHE A 253 -12.46 39.06 19.98
N ALA A 254 -12.40 38.66 21.24
CA ALA A 254 -13.23 39.21 22.30
C ALA A 254 -13.03 40.73 22.46
N VAL A 255 -11.77 41.20 22.46
CA VAL A 255 -11.43 42.63 22.57
C VAL A 255 -12.00 43.45 21.39
N LEU A 256 -11.93 42.95 20.16
CA LEU A 256 -12.53 43.60 18.99
C LEU A 256 -14.06 43.60 19.10
N HIS A 257 -14.66 42.46 19.45
CA HIS A 257 -16.10 42.29 19.58
C HIS A 257 -16.71 43.26 20.58
N ASP A 258 -16.10 43.37 21.76
CA ASP A 258 -16.55 44.27 22.82
C ASP A 258 -16.33 45.74 22.42
N SER A 259 -15.22 46.06 21.77
CA SER A 259 -14.96 47.42 21.26
C SER A 259 -16.00 47.84 20.23
N VAL A 260 -16.40 46.94 19.33
CA VAL A 260 -17.47 47.20 18.34
C VAL A 260 -18.82 47.35 19.04
N LYS A 261 -19.17 46.45 19.97
CA LYS A 261 -20.42 46.53 20.74
C LYS A 261 -20.56 47.86 21.48
N GLU A 262 -19.49 48.34 22.12
CA GLU A 262 -19.49 49.60 22.86
C GLU A 262 -19.67 50.81 21.93
N VAL A 263 -18.95 50.84 20.80
CA VAL A 263 -18.87 52.01 19.91
C VAL A 263 -20.05 52.13 18.95
N VAL A 264 -20.73 51.03 18.59
CA VAL A 264 -21.91 51.03 17.71
C VAL A 264 -23.01 51.99 18.20
N SER A 265 -23.15 52.17 19.52
CA SER A 265 -24.14 53.08 20.12
C SER A 265 -23.70 54.55 20.10
N LYS A 266 -22.39 54.82 20.17
CA LYS A 266 -21.79 56.15 20.34
C LYS A 266 -21.39 56.80 19.00
N ALA A 267 -20.89 56.03 18.03
CA ALA A 267 -20.36 56.53 16.75
C ALA A 267 -21.45 56.59 15.66
N ARG A 268 -22.36 57.57 15.74
CA ARG A 268 -23.51 57.73 14.80
C ARG A 268 -23.09 57.76 13.33
N MET A 269 -21.92 58.32 13.01
CA MET A 269 -21.43 58.50 11.64
C MET A 269 -21.03 57.18 10.94
N PHE A 270 -20.61 56.17 11.70
CA PHE A 270 -20.15 54.85 11.20
C PHE A 270 -21.12 53.71 11.56
N LYS A 271 -22.29 54.05 12.09
CA LYS A 271 -23.29 53.12 12.62
C LYS A 271 -23.68 51.98 11.65
N PRO A 272 -23.84 52.20 10.32
CA PRO A 272 -24.18 51.12 9.39
C PRO A 272 -23.06 50.06 9.27
N ILE A 273 -21.81 50.50 9.11
CA ILE A 273 -20.65 49.60 8.92
C ILE A 273 -20.32 48.88 10.23
N LEU A 274 -20.36 49.59 11.36
CA LEU A 274 -20.12 48.97 12.67
C LEU A 274 -21.24 47.97 13.04
N LYS A 275 -22.49 48.19 12.61
CA LYS A 275 -23.56 47.19 12.76
C LYS A 275 -23.30 45.94 11.91
N ARG A 276 -22.77 46.10 10.69
CA ARG A 276 -22.40 44.98 9.82
C ARG A 276 -21.27 44.17 10.43
N LEU A 277 -20.18 44.82 10.82
CA LEU A 277 -19.04 44.19 11.50
C LEU A 277 -19.48 43.51 12.81
N LYS A 278 -20.37 44.13 13.60
CA LYS A 278 -20.95 43.51 14.78
C LYS A 278 -21.70 42.21 14.43
N SER A 279 -22.54 42.24 13.40
CA SER A 279 -23.29 41.06 12.95
C SER A 279 -22.36 39.95 12.43
N THR A 280 -21.27 40.32 11.74
CA THR A 280 -20.23 39.38 11.30
C THR A 280 -19.60 38.69 12.51
N LEU A 281 -19.15 39.46 13.50
CA LEU A 281 -18.51 38.93 14.71
C LEU A 281 -19.49 38.11 15.59
N ASP A 282 -20.74 38.55 15.77
CA ASP A 282 -21.76 37.79 16.50
C ASP A 282 -22.01 36.41 15.86
N ARG A 283 -21.95 36.31 14.53
CA ARG A 283 -22.13 35.04 13.79
C ARG A 283 -20.94 34.08 13.93
N ILE A 284 -19.73 34.61 14.15
CA ILE A 284 -18.48 33.84 14.19
C ILE A 284 -18.14 33.41 15.62
N ALA A 285 -18.60 34.15 16.63
CA ALA A 285 -18.30 33.92 18.05
C ALA A 285 -18.45 32.45 18.54
N PRO A 286 -19.47 31.66 18.13
CA PRO A 286 -19.59 30.27 18.56
C PRO A 286 -18.42 29.39 18.07
N THR A 287 -17.96 29.65 16.84
CA THR A 287 -16.92 28.85 16.15
C THR A 287 -15.52 29.17 16.65
N VAL A 288 -15.31 30.35 17.25
CA VAL A 288 -14.02 30.76 17.86
C VAL A 288 -13.70 29.89 19.08
N ASN A 289 -14.70 29.56 19.90
CA ASN A 289 -14.53 28.66 21.06
C ASN A 289 -14.15 27.24 20.62
N ASP A 290 -14.68 26.76 19.50
CA ASP A 290 -14.32 25.45 18.95
C ASP A 290 -12.88 25.43 18.44
N ILE A 291 -12.42 26.51 17.79
CA ILE A 291 -11.03 26.68 17.35
C ILE A 291 -10.08 26.67 18.56
N GLU A 292 -10.40 27.40 19.63
CA GLU A 292 -9.56 27.48 20.83
C GLU A 292 -9.46 26.14 21.60
N LYS A 293 -10.55 25.35 21.58
CA LYS A 293 -10.59 24.00 22.16
C LYS A 293 -9.78 22.99 21.34
N LEU A 294 -9.82 23.11 20.01
CA LEU A 294 -9.08 22.24 19.07
C LEU A 294 -7.59 22.58 19.00
N SER A 295 -7.20 23.85 19.11
CA SER A 295 -5.79 24.26 19.12
C SER A 295 -5.02 23.74 20.33
N LYS A 296 -5.70 23.51 21.47
CA LYS A 296 -5.13 22.84 22.65
C LYS A 296 -4.80 21.36 22.41
N GLN A 297 -5.40 20.70 21.41
CA GLN A 297 -5.24 19.26 21.16
C GLN A 297 -4.27 18.92 20.01
N LEU A 298 -3.89 19.87 19.16
CA LEU A 298 -3.28 19.58 17.84
C LEU A 298 -1.89 20.18 17.57
N ASP A 299 -1.29 20.88 18.55
CA ASP A 299 0.10 21.40 18.56
C ASP A 299 0.77 21.63 17.17
N ARG A 300 0.19 22.53 16.35
CA ARG A 300 0.77 23.02 15.08
C ARG A 300 0.58 24.53 14.87
N PRO A 301 1.49 25.20 14.13
CA PRO A 301 1.43 26.64 13.87
C PRO A 301 0.65 26.97 12.60
N VAL A 302 -0.11 28.07 12.61
CA VAL A 302 -0.77 28.62 11.42
C VAL A 302 -0.35 30.09 11.30
N ALA A 303 0.52 30.38 10.32
CA ALA A 303 1.02 31.73 10.06
C ALA A 303 -0.12 32.73 9.71
N GLU A 304 -1.21 32.22 9.13
CA GLU A 304 -2.40 32.99 8.76
C GLU A 304 -3.21 33.44 9.98
N THR A 305 -3.27 32.64 11.05
CA THR A 305 -3.92 33.05 12.31
C THR A 305 -3.20 34.23 12.96
N LYS A 306 -1.86 34.28 12.89
CA LYS A 306 -1.07 35.40 13.45
C LYS A 306 -1.35 36.72 12.73
N SER A 307 -1.40 36.69 11.39
CA SER A 307 -1.76 37.88 10.59
C SER A 307 -3.16 38.38 10.93
N LEU A 308 -4.12 37.48 11.13
CA LEU A 308 -5.49 37.84 11.50
C LEU A 308 -5.60 38.38 12.93
N ILE A 309 -4.84 37.82 13.89
CA ILE A 309 -4.73 38.34 15.26
C ILE A 309 -4.25 39.80 15.25
N GLU A 310 -3.25 40.11 14.43
CA GLU A 310 -2.73 41.48 14.26
C GLU A 310 -3.77 42.41 13.63
N GLU A 311 -4.52 41.94 12.62
CA GLU A 311 -5.61 42.71 12.01
C GLU A 311 -6.77 42.97 12.98
N MET A 312 -7.14 42.00 13.84
CA MET A 312 -8.13 42.20 14.88
C MET A 312 -7.68 43.23 15.92
N GLU A 313 -6.40 43.24 16.28
CA GLU A 313 -5.84 44.22 17.22
C GLU A 313 -5.80 45.63 16.62
N LYS A 314 -5.40 45.76 15.34
CA LYS A 314 -5.50 47.02 14.59
C LYS A 314 -6.95 47.47 14.47
N GLY A 315 -7.87 46.56 14.19
CA GLY A 315 -9.30 46.80 14.11
C GLY A 315 -9.89 47.34 15.41
N ALA A 316 -9.52 46.78 16.56
CA ALA A 316 -10.01 47.26 17.86
C ALA A 316 -9.53 48.70 18.14
N LYS A 317 -8.28 49.02 17.80
CA LYS A 317 -7.73 50.38 17.88
C LYS A 317 -8.45 51.33 16.91
N LEU A 318 -8.74 50.87 15.69
CA LEU A 318 -9.46 51.62 14.66
C LEU A 318 -10.89 51.97 15.10
N VAL A 319 -11.64 50.99 15.62
CA VAL A 319 -13.00 51.17 16.14
C VAL A 319 -13.02 52.17 17.30
N ARG A 320 -12.05 52.10 18.22
CA ARG A 320 -11.91 53.07 19.32
C ARG A 320 -11.50 54.47 18.86
N LYS A 321 -10.79 54.60 17.72
CA LYS A 321 -10.52 55.92 17.11
C LYS A 321 -11.80 56.49 16.47
N CYS A 322 -12.61 55.66 15.84
CA CYS A 322 -13.88 56.07 15.24
C CYS A 322 -14.87 56.66 16.25
N SER A 323 -14.81 56.24 17.53
CA SER A 323 -15.65 56.82 18.60
C SER A 323 -15.28 58.26 18.99
N LYS A 324 -14.06 58.71 18.67
CA LYS A 324 -13.55 60.05 19.00
C LYS A 324 -13.76 61.08 17.87
N ILE A 325 -14.23 60.64 16.70
CA ILE A 325 -14.41 61.51 15.53
C ILE A 325 -15.76 62.22 15.62
N ARG A 326 -15.74 63.56 15.58
CA ARG A 326 -16.95 64.38 15.59
C ARG A 326 -17.73 64.23 14.28
N TRP A 327 -19.05 64.25 14.37
CA TRP A 327 -19.97 63.87 13.29
C TRP A 327 -19.98 64.78 12.04
N TRP A 328 -19.31 65.93 12.08
CA TRP A 328 -19.17 66.88 10.96
C TRP A 328 -17.86 66.76 10.16
N ASN A 329 -16.94 65.86 10.53
CA ASN A 329 -15.64 65.71 9.85
C ASN A 329 -15.74 64.73 8.65
N TYR A 330 -16.24 65.23 7.51
CA TYR A 330 -16.63 64.42 6.35
C TYR A 330 -15.47 63.70 5.65
N CYS A 331 -14.29 64.33 5.52
CA CYS A 331 -13.14 63.74 4.81
C CYS A 331 -12.56 62.51 5.54
N PHE A 332 -12.61 62.50 6.87
CA PHE A 332 -12.21 61.33 7.66
C PHE A 332 -13.25 60.20 7.62
N LYS A 333 -14.52 60.50 7.31
CA LYS A 333 -15.58 59.49 7.19
C LYS A 333 -15.25 58.47 6.11
N VAL A 334 -14.79 58.91 4.95
CA VAL A 334 -14.48 58.03 3.81
C VAL A 334 -13.30 57.14 4.18
N TYR A 335 -12.19 57.74 4.61
CA TYR A 335 -10.98 57.01 5.00
C TYR A 335 -11.21 55.93 6.07
N TYR A 336 -11.91 56.26 7.17
CA TYR A 336 -12.17 55.29 8.23
C TYR A 336 -13.28 54.28 7.88
N SER A 337 -14.21 54.64 6.98
CA SER A 337 -15.22 53.69 6.48
C SER A 337 -14.58 52.62 5.61
N ASP A 338 -13.64 53.00 4.74
CA ASP A 338 -12.90 52.06 3.90
C ASP A 338 -12.07 51.10 4.75
N GLN A 339 -11.35 51.60 5.76
CA GLN A 339 -10.58 50.74 6.68
C GLN A 339 -11.46 49.80 7.53
N LEU A 340 -12.66 50.23 7.93
CA LEU A 340 -13.61 49.35 8.64
C LEU A 340 -14.24 48.30 7.72
N CYS A 341 -14.43 48.62 6.43
CA CYS A 341 -14.87 47.65 5.43
C CYS A 341 -13.77 46.64 5.12
N GLU A 342 -12.52 47.07 4.98
CA GLU A 342 -11.37 46.17 4.78
C GLU A 342 -11.21 45.18 5.94
N LEU A 343 -11.41 45.64 7.17
CA LEU A 343 -11.41 44.80 8.37
C LEU A 343 -12.55 43.76 8.36
N ASP A 344 -13.77 44.18 8.05
CA ASP A 344 -14.94 43.28 7.95
C ASP A 344 -14.73 42.25 6.83
N ASP A 345 -14.23 42.67 5.67
CA ASP A 345 -13.95 41.78 4.54
C ASP A 345 -12.82 40.80 4.84
N ALA A 346 -11.79 41.21 5.59
CA ALA A 346 -10.71 40.32 6.03
C ALA A 346 -11.24 39.21 6.96
N ILE A 347 -12.13 39.57 7.90
CA ILE A 347 -12.76 38.62 8.81
C ILE A 347 -13.74 37.69 8.05
N VAL A 348 -14.49 38.22 7.08
CA VAL A 348 -15.40 37.43 6.24
C VAL A 348 -14.64 36.44 5.35
N ARG A 349 -13.53 36.87 4.72
CA ARG A 349 -12.67 36.00 3.90
C ARG A 349 -12.14 34.82 4.70
N PHE A 350 -11.65 35.05 5.92
CA PHE A 350 -11.23 33.98 6.82
C PHE A 350 -12.37 32.98 7.11
N CYS A 351 -13.59 33.49 7.33
CA CYS A 351 -14.72 32.61 7.63
C CYS A 351 -15.26 31.85 6.41
N GLN A 352 -15.13 32.41 5.21
CA GLN A 352 -15.56 31.76 3.97
C GLN A 352 -14.55 30.72 3.49
N VAL A 353 -13.25 30.97 3.68
CA VAL A 353 -12.18 30.10 3.19
C VAL A 353 -11.78 29.04 4.21
N ASP A 354 -11.63 29.37 5.50
CA ASP A 354 -11.09 28.42 6.49
C ASP A 354 -12.12 27.76 7.39
N LEU A 355 -13.21 28.44 7.79
CA LEU A 355 -14.20 27.84 8.71
C LEU A 355 -15.18 26.88 8.02
N GLN A 356 -15.56 27.13 6.76
CA GLN A 356 -16.35 26.18 5.97
C GLN A 356 -15.52 24.96 5.56
N VAL A 357 -14.22 25.14 5.37
CA VAL A 357 -13.27 24.05 5.16
C VAL A 357 -13.06 23.31 6.47
N GLN A 358 -12.86 23.96 7.62
CA GLN A 358 -12.60 23.30 8.91
C GLN A 358 -13.81 22.58 9.51
N SER A 359 -15.05 23.07 9.40
CA SER A 359 -16.20 22.32 9.97
C SER A 359 -16.53 21.07 9.16
N ARG A 360 -16.35 21.15 7.82
CA ARG A 360 -16.47 19.99 6.92
C ARG A 360 -15.24 19.09 6.97
N PHE A 361 -14.03 19.64 7.10
CA PHE A 361 -12.82 18.88 7.36
C PHE A 361 -12.85 18.24 8.74
N CYS A 362 -13.48 18.78 9.79
CA CYS A 362 -13.43 18.12 11.10
C CYS A 362 -14.31 16.86 11.15
N GLN A 363 -15.47 16.85 10.49
CA GLN A 363 -16.28 15.63 10.32
C GLN A 363 -15.60 14.65 9.36
N VAL A 364 -15.07 15.14 8.25
CA VAL A 364 -14.35 14.31 7.27
C VAL A 364 -13.01 13.84 7.81
N LYS A 365 -12.30 14.56 8.70
CA LYS A 365 -10.98 14.23 9.26
C LYS A 365 -11.03 13.51 10.59
N LEU A 366 -12.16 13.41 11.27
CA LEU A 366 -12.40 12.35 12.25
C LEU A 366 -12.60 10.99 11.55
N ILE A 367 -13.21 11.01 10.36
CA ILE A 367 -13.33 9.85 9.47
C ILE A 367 -11.99 9.58 8.77
N TYR A 368 -11.29 10.59 8.25
CA TYR A 368 -9.98 10.49 7.59
C TYR A 368 -8.84 10.31 8.59
N LYS A 369 -8.89 10.74 9.85
CA LYS A 369 -7.88 10.30 10.83
C LYS A 369 -8.07 8.84 11.17
N LYS A 370 -9.31 8.35 11.25
CA LYS A 370 -9.57 6.90 11.36
C LYS A 370 -9.12 6.18 10.10
N VAL A 371 -9.44 6.67 8.90
CA VAL A 371 -9.12 6.04 7.61
C VAL A 371 -7.65 6.21 7.19
N ASP A 372 -6.95 7.30 7.51
CA ASP A 372 -5.51 7.48 7.29
C ASP A 372 -4.68 6.67 8.30
N THR A 373 -5.16 6.47 9.54
CA THR A 373 -4.58 5.42 10.39
C THR A 373 -4.82 4.01 9.86
N PHE A 374 -5.69 3.82 8.86
CA PHE A 374 -5.83 2.58 8.10
C PHE A 374 -5.10 2.60 6.73
N SER A 375 -4.85 3.78 6.13
CA SER A 375 -4.15 3.91 4.85
C SER A 375 -2.63 3.78 4.95
N GLU A 376 -2.06 3.94 6.15
CA GLU A 376 -0.66 3.62 6.45
C GLU A 376 -0.48 2.34 7.27
N LYS A 377 -1.57 1.62 7.60
CA LYS A 377 -1.44 0.25 8.10
C LYS A 377 -1.26 -0.70 6.91
N PRO A 378 -0.19 -1.51 6.87
CA PRO A 378 0.00 -2.47 5.78
C PRO A 378 -1.14 -3.48 5.81
N VAL A 379 -1.97 -3.45 4.78
CA VAL A 379 -3.03 -4.43 4.54
C VAL A 379 -2.44 -5.55 3.67
N ALA A 380 -2.45 -6.77 4.25
CA ALA A 380 -1.98 -8.06 3.74
C ALA A 380 -0.49 -8.41 3.96
N GLY A 381 -0.28 -9.30 4.95
CA GLY A 381 0.94 -10.08 5.16
C GLY A 381 1.27 -10.30 6.65
N VAL A 382 0.56 -11.21 7.32
CA VAL A 382 0.66 -11.55 8.77
C VAL A 382 0.00 -10.50 9.69
N SER A 383 -1.23 -10.82 10.12
CA SER A 383 -1.81 -10.15 11.30
C SER A 383 -0.95 -10.50 12.51
N CYS A 384 -0.37 -9.50 13.16
CA CYS A 384 0.30 -9.70 14.45
C CYS A 384 -0.69 -9.69 15.64
N ALA A 385 -1.98 -9.69 15.34
CA ALA A 385 -3.07 -9.74 16.31
C ALA A 385 -3.70 -11.14 16.36
N PRO A 386 -4.16 -11.59 17.54
CA PRO A 386 -4.89 -12.84 17.65
C PRO A 386 -6.24 -12.75 16.90
N ALA A 387 -6.58 -13.81 16.16
CA ALA A 387 -7.87 -13.90 15.51
C ALA A 387 -8.99 -14.19 16.53
N THR A 388 -10.24 -13.97 16.10
CA THR A 388 -11.41 -14.31 16.90
C THR A 388 -11.71 -15.80 16.78
N PRO A 389 -11.88 -16.53 17.89
CA PRO A 389 -12.17 -17.96 17.87
C PRO A 389 -13.54 -18.21 17.23
N PRO A 390 -13.79 -19.46 16.76
CA PRO A 390 -15.06 -19.84 16.18
C PRO A 390 -16.24 -19.57 17.13
N LYS A 391 -17.40 -19.24 16.58
CA LYS A 391 -18.63 -18.99 17.36
C LYS A 391 -19.07 -20.18 18.23
N PHE A 392 -18.70 -21.39 17.83
CA PHE A 392 -18.99 -22.62 18.54
C PHE A 392 -17.69 -23.38 18.82
N THR A 393 -17.41 -23.58 20.11
CA THR A 393 -16.29 -24.35 20.65
C THR A 393 -16.80 -25.25 21.76
N VAL A 394 -16.15 -26.40 21.96
CA VAL A 394 -16.52 -27.40 22.98
C VAL A 394 -15.27 -28.12 23.48
N GLY A 395 -15.27 -28.53 24.75
CA GLY A 395 -14.20 -29.34 25.36
C GLY A 395 -12.86 -28.61 25.57
N LEU A 396 -12.81 -27.29 25.38
CA LEU A 396 -11.58 -26.49 25.51
C LEU A 396 -11.45 -25.74 26.84
N ASP A 397 -12.48 -25.73 27.69
CA ASP A 397 -12.48 -24.98 28.95
C ASP A 397 -11.41 -25.47 29.94
N ILE A 398 -11.29 -26.79 30.10
CA ILE A 398 -10.27 -27.41 30.98
C ILE A 398 -8.86 -27.19 30.39
N PRO A 399 -8.58 -27.52 29.11
CA PRO A 399 -7.30 -27.21 28.49
C PRO A 399 -6.90 -25.74 28.58
N MET A 400 -7.85 -24.81 28.41
CA MET A 400 -7.59 -23.38 28.52
C MET A 400 -7.17 -23.00 29.93
N LYS A 401 -7.85 -23.53 30.94
CA LYS A 401 -7.51 -23.29 32.35
C LYS A 401 -6.12 -23.84 32.68
N GLU A 402 -5.80 -25.06 32.27
CA GLU A 402 -4.50 -25.69 32.51
C GLU A 402 -3.36 -24.96 31.81
N LEU A 403 -3.53 -24.61 30.53
CA LEU A 403 -2.57 -23.85 29.75
C LEU A 403 -2.32 -22.46 30.36
N LYS A 404 -3.40 -21.79 30.80
CA LYS A 404 -3.32 -20.50 31.50
C LYS A 404 -2.55 -20.61 32.82
N THR A 405 -2.80 -21.66 33.61
CA THR A 405 -2.07 -21.91 34.85
C THR A 405 -0.58 -22.13 34.60
N LEU A 406 -0.20 -22.88 33.57
CA LEU A 406 1.20 -23.07 33.20
C LEU A 406 1.85 -21.76 32.73
N LEU A 407 1.15 -20.97 31.91
CA LEU A 407 1.66 -19.71 31.39
C LEU A 407 1.96 -18.71 32.51
N PHE A 408 1.17 -18.67 33.58
CA PHE A 408 1.37 -17.74 34.71
C PHE A 408 2.45 -18.15 35.72
N LYS A 409 3.08 -19.32 35.59
CA LYS A 409 4.18 -19.70 36.47
C LYS A 409 5.42 -18.84 36.19
N ASP A 410 6.10 -18.38 37.24
CA ASP A 410 7.28 -17.48 37.12
C ASP A 410 8.45 -18.14 36.39
N GLU A 411 8.68 -19.44 36.63
CA GLU A 411 9.71 -20.26 35.98
C GLU A 411 9.47 -20.47 34.47
N VAL A 412 8.25 -20.24 33.98
CA VAL A 412 7.86 -20.52 32.60
C VAL A 412 8.05 -19.26 31.75
N GLN A 413 9.20 -19.19 31.06
CA GLN A 413 9.41 -18.18 30.02
C GLN A 413 8.94 -18.65 28.65
N LEU A 414 9.20 -19.91 28.30
CA LEU A 414 8.91 -20.51 27.00
C LEU A 414 8.04 -21.75 27.22
N LEU A 415 6.83 -21.74 26.67
CA LEU A 415 5.85 -22.82 26.83
C LEU A 415 5.48 -23.41 25.46
N LEU A 416 5.59 -24.72 25.32
CA LEU A 416 5.20 -25.44 24.10
C LEU A 416 3.81 -26.07 24.27
N LEU A 417 2.85 -25.66 23.43
CA LEU A 417 1.58 -26.34 23.19
C LEU A 417 1.74 -27.32 22.02
N THR A 418 1.73 -28.62 22.31
CA THR A 418 1.88 -29.66 21.28
C THR A 418 0.62 -30.50 21.14
N ALA A 419 0.27 -30.84 19.91
CA ALA A 419 -0.83 -31.73 19.56
C ALA A 419 -0.74 -32.08 18.07
N PRO A 420 -1.24 -33.24 17.61
CA PRO A 420 -1.36 -33.50 16.19
C PRO A 420 -2.18 -32.43 15.45
N GLY A 421 -2.05 -32.39 14.12
CA GLY A 421 -2.84 -31.51 13.27
C GLY A 421 -4.35 -31.69 13.53
N GLY A 422 -5.10 -30.58 13.59
CA GLY A 422 -6.56 -30.61 13.62
C GLY A 422 -7.16 -30.82 15.01
N CYS A 423 -6.32 -30.92 16.05
CA CYS A 423 -6.73 -30.99 17.46
C CYS A 423 -7.25 -29.67 18.06
N GLY A 424 -7.17 -28.54 17.33
CA GLY A 424 -7.66 -27.24 17.81
C GLY A 424 -6.65 -26.38 18.58
N LYS A 425 -5.34 -26.56 18.36
CA LYS A 425 -4.27 -25.76 18.99
C LYS A 425 -4.47 -24.25 18.79
N THR A 426 -4.55 -23.81 17.54
CA THR A 426 -4.76 -22.40 17.18
C THR A 426 -6.03 -21.86 17.83
N THR A 427 -7.14 -22.63 17.79
CA THR A 427 -8.40 -22.24 18.46
C THR A 427 -8.25 -22.09 19.97
N LEU A 428 -7.50 -22.99 20.64
CA LEU A 428 -7.24 -22.89 22.07
C LEU A 428 -6.43 -21.63 22.40
N VAL A 429 -5.44 -21.29 21.58
CA VAL A 429 -4.62 -20.07 21.76
C VAL A 429 -5.42 -18.80 21.47
N GLU A 430 -6.25 -18.79 20.43
CA GLU A 430 -7.17 -17.69 20.15
C GLU A 430 -8.14 -17.46 21.31
N MET A 431 -8.71 -18.54 21.89
CA MET A 431 -9.53 -18.47 23.10
C MET A 431 -8.74 -17.91 24.30
N LEU A 432 -7.50 -18.38 24.50
CA LEU A 432 -6.63 -17.88 25.56
C LEU A 432 -6.36 -16.38 25.41
N CYS A 433 -6.13 -15.88 24.19
CA CYS A 433 -5.93 -14.45 23.93
C CYS A 433 -7.16 -13.59 24.22
N GLN A 434 -8.35 -14.20 24.25
CA GLN A 434 -9.60 -13.51 24.59
C GLN A 434 -10.02 -13.65 26.05
N ASP A 435 -9.29 -14.46 26.84
CA ASP A 435 -9.56 -14.61 28.25
C ASP A 435 -9.32 -13.27 28.99
N LYS A 436 -10.28 -12.88 29.82
CA LYS A 436 -10.25 -11.58 30.53
C LYS A 436 -9.02 -11.42 31.43
N GLN A 437 -8.49 -12.52 31.98
CA GLN A 437 -7.30 -12.47 32.83
C GLN A 437 -6.04 -12.32 32.00
N ILE A 438 -5.96 -12.99 30.84
CA ILE A 438 -4.86 -12.82 29.88
C ILE A 438 -4.86 -11.38 29.34
N GLN A 439 -6.01 -10.89 28.86
CA GLN A 439 -6.16 -9.51 28.41
C GLN A 439 -5.88 -8.50 29.53
N GLY A 440 -6.30 -8.77 30.77
CA GLY A 440 -6.00 -7.90 31.89
C GLY A 440 -4.52 -7.90 32.31
N THR A 441 -3.76 -8.95 31.99
CA THR A 441 -2.33 -9.05 32.36
C THR A 441 -1.42 -8.50 31.28
N PHE A 442 -1.69 -8.85 30.02
CA PHE A 442 -0.85 -8.50 28.88
C PHE A 442 -1.42 -7.32 28.08
N GLU A 443 -2.67 -6.92 28.32
CA GLU A 443 -3.33 -5.79 27.62
C GLU A 443 -3.13 -5.86 26.10
N ASP A 444 -2.66 -4.78 25.48
CA ASP A 444 -2.37 -4.70 24.05
C ASP A 444 -1.03 -5.38 23.66
N ASN A 445 -0.31 -6.00 24.61
CA ASN A 445 1.03 -6.60 24.42
C ASN A 445 1.00 -8.11 24.15
N ILE A 446 -0.09 -8.58 23.55
CA ILE A 446 -0.17 -9.91 22.94
C ILE A 446 0.27 -9.77 21.47
N LEU A 447 1.39 -10.38 21.14
CA LEU A 447 1.97 -10.40 19.80
C LEU A 447 1.75 -11.79 19.20
N PHE A 448 0.92 -11.91 18.15
CA PHE A 448 0.59 -13.20 17.55
C PHE A 448 1.29 -13.37 16.20
N VAL A 449 2.19 -14.33 16.04
CA VAL A 449 2.91 -14.57 14.79
C VAL A 449 2.60 -15.96 14.30
N LYS A 450 2.06 -16.06 13.08
CA LYS A 450 1.97 -17.35 12.39
C LYS A 450 3.29 -17.67 11.70
N VAL A 451 3.84 -18.86 11.96
CA VAL A 451 5.17 -19.28 11.51
C VAL A 451 5.02 -20.22 10.32
N SER A 452 5.69 -19.89 9.20
CA SER A 452 5.71 -20.75 8.02
C SER A 452 6.73 -21.90 8.17
N GLN A 453 6.64 -22.90 7.29
CA GLN A 453 7.59 -24.02 7.25
C GLN A 453 9.06 -23.57 7.12
N THR A 454 9.31 -22.51 6.34
CA THR A 454 10.62 -21.87 6.16
C THR A 454 10.56 -20.42 6.67
N PRO A 455 10.67 -20.19 7.99
CA PRO A 455 10.41 -18.89 8.58
C PRO A 455 11.52 -17.88 8.23
N ASN A 456 11.12 -16.69 7.77
CA ASN A 456 12.03 -15.56 7.62
C ASN A 456 12.00 -14.69 8.88
N MET A 457 13.07 -14.76 9.68
CA MET A 457 13.20 -14.01 10.94
C MET A 457 13.14 -12.49 10.73
N MET A 458 13.76 -11.99 9.65
CA MET A 458 13.78 -10.57 9.35
C MET A 458 12.36 -10.05 9.13
N LEU A 459 11.57 -10.79 8.35
CA LEU A 459 10.19 -10.45 8.05
C LEU A 459 9.33 -10.49 9.32
N ILE A 460 9.48 -11.53 10.14
CA ILE A 460 8.75 -11.65 11.41
C ILE A 460 9.00 -10.43 12.29
N VAL A 461 10.26 -10.05 12.49
CA VAL A 461 10.61 -8.90 13.35
C VAL A 461 10.15 -7.58 12.73
N GLN A 462 10.33 -7.38 11.42
CA GLN A 462 9.80 -6.19 10.71
C GLN A 462 8.28 -6.06 10.84
N ASN A 463 7.55 -7.16 10.78
CA ASN A 463 6.10 -7.18 10.95
C ASN A 463 5.69 -6.81 12.38
N LEU A 464 6.42 -7.29 13.40
CA LEU A 464 6.20 -6.93 14.80
C LEU A 464 6.40 -5.42 15.05
N PHE A 465 7.47 -4.83 14.50
CA PHE A 465 7.71 -3.37 14.55
C PHE A 465 6.56 -2.60 13.91
N SER A 466 6.19 -2.99 12.68
CA SER A 466 5.12 -2.36 11.91
C SER A 466 3.78 -2.43 12.64
N TYR A 467 3.45 -3.58 13.24
CA TYR A 467 2.22 -3.77 14.00
C TYR A 467 2.12 -2.85 15.22
N LYS A 468 3.23 -2.67 15.94
CA LYS A 468 3.30 -1.75 17.10
C LYS A 468 3.41 -0.28 16.69
N GLY A 469 3.59 0.02 15.41
CA GLY A 469 3.81 1.39 14.92
C GLY A 469 5.14 1.98 15.40
N ILE A 470 6.10 1.11 15.74
CA ILE A 470 7.44 1.48 16.21
C ILE A 470 8.40 1.32 15.04
N GLN A 471 9.32 2.26 14.87
CA GLN A 471 10.36 2.15 13.86
C GLN A 471 11.57 1.40 14.42
N PRO A 472 12.18 0.50 13.64
CA PRO A 472 13.44 -0.13 14.02
C PRO A 472 14.55 0.93 14.11
N ASP A 473 15.53 0.73 15.01
CA ASP A 473 16.67 1.63 15.20
C ASP A 473 17.50 1.77 13.90
N PHE A 474 17.54 0.70 13.10
CA PHE A 474 18.17 0.66 11.79
C PHE A 474 17.48 -0.36 10.87
N GLN A 475 17.72 -0.27 9.56
CA GLN A 475 17.10 -1.17 8.60
C GLN A 475 17.56 -2.63 8.84
N ILE A 476 16.62 -3.52 9.11
CA ILE A 476 16.88 -4.96 9.28
C ILE A 476 17.22 -5.56 7.91
N GLN A 477 18.49 -5.93 7.70
CA GLN A 477 18.97 -6.51 6.44
C GLN A 477 19.49 -7.94 6.61
N THR A 478 19.76 -8.37 7.85
CA THR A 478 20.23 -9.71 8.19
C THR A 478 19.43 -10.33 9.34
N GLU A 479 19.54 -11.66 9.53
CA GLU A 479 18.96 -12.32 10.72
C GLU A 479 19.55 -11.79 12.03
N GLU A 480 20.83 -11.44 12.04
CA GLU A 480 21.51 -10.91 13.22
C GLU A 480 20.95 -9.52 13.60
N ASP A 481 20.67 -8.68 12.60
CA ASP A 481 19.97 -7.41 12.83
C ASP A 481 18.59 -7.64 13.47
N ALA A 482 17.85 -8.62 12.98
CA ALA A 482 16.51 -8.95 13.48
C ALA A 482 16.56 -9.40 14.95
N ILE A 483 17.50 -10.28 15.29
CA ILE A 483 17.70 -10.78 16.66
C ILE A 483 18.14 -9.64 17.59
N ASN A 484 19.02 -8.75 17.14
CA ASN A 484 19.52 -7.65 17.96
C ASN A 484 18.48 -6.56 18.21
N GLN A 485 17.55 -6.34 17.28
CA GLN A 485 16.52 -5.29 17.39
C GLN A 485 15.24 -5.75 18.07
N LEU A 486 14.91 -7.04 18.06
CA LEU A 486 13.70 -7.54 18.73
C LEU A 486 13.66 -7.20 20.24
N PRO A 487 14.75 -7.33 21.03
CA PRO A 487 14.78 -6.86 22.42
C PRO A 487 14.46 -5.37 22.55
N GLN A 488 14.94 -4.54 21.62
CA GLN A 488 14.69 -3.10 21.65
C GLN A 488 13.19 -2.80 21.46
N LEU A 489 12.54 -3.49 20.51
CA LEU A 489 11.08 -3.42 20.36
C LEU A 489 10.38 -3.78 21.67
N LEU A 490 10.77 -4.90 22.29
CA LEU A 490 10.18 -5.38 23.54
C LEU A 490 10.37 -4.37 24.68
N TYR A 491 11.54 -3.72 24.80
CA TYR A 491 11.76 -2.66 25.79
C TYR A 491 10.92 -1.40 25.52
N GLN A 492 10.71 -1.03 24.26
CA GLN A 492 9.92 0.16 23.87
C GLN A 492 8.42 -0.04 24.05
N ILE A 493 7.92 -1.29 24.00
CA ILE A 493 6.53 -1.63 24.32
C ILE A 493 6.18 -1.27 25.79
N GLY A 494 7.18 -1.17 26.68
CA GLY A 494 7.05 -0.62 28.03
C GLY A 494 7.20 -1.66 29.14
N SER A 495 6.76 -1.30 30.35
CA SER A 495 6.93 -2.11 31.57
C SER A 495 5.87 -3.22 31.74
N ASN A 496 4.84 -3.21 30.90
CA ASN A 496 3.74 -4.16 30.98
C ASN A 496 4.20 -5.55 30.50
N PRO A 497 3.68 -6.65 31.07
CA PRO A 497 3.98 -8.00 30.61
C PRO A 497 3.75 -8.18 29.11
N ILE A 498 4.60 -8.96 28.45
CA ILE A 498 4.53 -9.21 27.01
C ILE A 498 4.34 -10.70 26.77
N LEU A 499 3.40 -11.04 25.89
CA LEU A 499 3.17 -12.41 25.43
C LEU A 499 3.41 -12.50 23.92
N LEU A 500 4.48 -13.19 23.52
CA LEU A 500 4.74 -13.53 22.13
C LEU A 500 4.21 -14.94 21.83
N ILE A 501 3.34 -15.04 20.85
CA ILE A 501 2.76 -16.30 20.39
C ILE A 501 3.37 -16.63 19.03
N LEU A 502 3.99 -17.80 18.94
CA LEU A 502 4.50 -18.37 17.69
C LEU A 502 3.62 -19.56 17.32
N ASP A 503 2.62 -19.31 16.47
CA ASP A 503 1.67 -20.33 16.04
C ASP A 503 2.22 -21.14 14.88
N ASP A 504 2.12 -22.46 15.01
CA ASP A 504 2.44 -23.48 14.02
C ASP A 504 3.93 -23.60 13.65
N VAL A 505 4.79 -23.75 14.66
CA VAL A 505 6.23 -23.98 14.46
C VAL A 505 6.49 -25.42 13.99
N TRP A 506 7.18 -25.53 12.84
CA TRP A 506 7.49 -26.77 12.15
C TRP A 506 8.81 -27.42 12.60
N ILE A 507 8.94 -28.72 12.35
CA ILE A 507 10.21 -29.46 12.47
C ILE A 507 11.24 -28.86 11.50
N GLY A 508 12.48 -28.67 11.96
CA GLY A 508 13.55 -27.93 11.27
C GLY A 508 13.62 -26.43 11.63
N SER A 509 12.55 -25.88 12.21
CA SER A 509 12.45 -24.48 12.64
C SER A 509 12.45 -24.35 14.18
N GLU A 510 12.85 -25.41 14.90
CA GLU A 510 12.78 -25.47 16.37
C GLU A 510 13.74 -24.49 17.06
N SER A 511 14.74 -23.99 16.33
CA SER A 511 15.68 -22.98 16.84
C SER A 511 15.06 -21.58 16.93
N LEU A 512 13.98 -21.30 16.19
CA LEU A 512 13.37 -19.97 16.12
C LEU A 512 12.89 -19.47 17.50
N PRO A 513 12.10 -20.23 18.29
CA PRO A 513 11.64 -19.75 19.59
C PRO A 513 12.79 -19.54 20.59
N GLU A 514 13.83 -20.38 20.53
CA GLU A 514 15.02 -20.23 21.38
C GLU A 514 15.82 -18.97 21.03
N LYS A 515 15.94 -18.63 19.74
CA LYS A 515 16.57 -17.37 19.30
C LYS A 515 15.80 -16.11 19.76
N PHE A 516 14.49 -16.25 20.04
CA PHE A 516 13.62 -15.17 20.51
C PHE A 516 13.49 -15.12 22.04
N LYS A 517 14.19 -16.01 22.75
CA LYS A 517 14.23 -16.04 24.22
C LYS A 517 15.24 -15.01 24.73
N PHE A 518 14.76 -13.98 25.43
CA PHE A 518 15.58 -12.90 25.96
C PHE A 518 15.35 -12.73 27.46
N ASP A 519 16.37 -12.36 28.22
CA ASP A 519 16.23 -12.09 29.66
C ASP A 519 15.57 -10.71 29.88
N ILE A 520 14.25 -10.66 29.67
CA ILE A 520 13.41 -9.48 29.82
C ILE A 520 12.34 -9.79 30.88
N PRO A 521 12.18 -8.94 31.91
CA PRO A 521 11.16 -9.14 32.94
C PRO A 521 9.75 -9.24 32.33
N ASN A 522 8.96 -10.20 32.80
CA ASN A 522 7.57 -10.41 32.40
C ASN A 522 7.35 -10.65 30.89
N TYR A 523 8.38 -11.11 30.16
CA TYR A 523 8.28 -11.53 28.77
C TYR A 523 8.11 -13.05 28.68
N LYS A 524 7.02 -13.50 28.06
CA LYS A 524 6.68 -14.92 27.89
C LYS A 524 6.45 -15.26 26.42
N ILE A 525 6.79 -16.49 26.05
CA ILE A 525 6.66 -17.02 24.70
C ILE A 525 5.79 -18.29 24.75
N LEU A 526 4.71 -18.31 23.98
CA LEU A 526 3.86 -19.49 23.77
C LEU A 526 4.05 -19.99 22.33
N VAL A 527 4.49 -21.23 22.18
CA VAL A 527 4.72 -21.86 20.87
C VAL A 527 3.68 -22.93 20.65
N THR A 528 3.06 -22.98 19.48
CA THR A 528 2.25 -24.14 19.09
C THR A 528 3.00 -24.99 18.06
N SER A 529 2.90 -26.32 18.17
CA SER A 529 3.51 -27.24 17.20
C SER A 529 2.72 -28.53 17.04
N ARG A 530 2.87 -29.16 15.87
CA ARG A 530 2.30 -30.48 15.55
C ARG A 530 3.01 -31.63 16.24
N THR A 531 4.27 -31.43 16.62
CA THR A 531 5.12 -32.43 17.26
C THR A 531 5.74 -31.89 18.53
N ALA A 532 6.06 -32.78 19.46
CA ALA A 532 6.79 -32.37 20.66
C ALA A 532 8.25 -32.09 20.29
N PHE A 533 8.81 -31.01 20.83
CA PHE A 533 10.22 -30.70 20.71
C PHE A 533 10.93 -31.11 22.00
N PRO A 534 11.78 -32.16 22.01
CA PRO A 534 12.36 -32.70 23.24
C PRO A 534 13.22 -31.70 24.05
N ARG A 535 13.64 -30.60 23.43
CA ARG A 535 14.46 -29.56 24.05
C ARG A 535 13.67 -28.54 24.88
N PHE A 536 12.33 -28.55 24.78
CA PHE A 536 11.49 -27.60 25.49
C PHE A 536 11.17 -28.12 26.90
N GLU A 537 11.55 -27.33 27.91
CA GLU A 537 11.38 -27.68 29.33
C GLU A 537 9.90 -27.76 29.74
N PHE A 538 9.10 -26.77 29.34
CA PHE A 538 7.68 -26.72 29.65
C PHE A 538 6.84 -27.04 28.42
N THR A 539 6.14 -28.17 28.48
CA THR A 539 5.28 -28.65 27.39
C THR A 539 3.89 -29.01 27.90
N TYR A 540 2.86 -28.52 27.24
CA TYR A 540 1.47 -28.93 27.41
C TYR A 540 1.01 -29.72 26.19
N ASN A 541 0.56 -30.96 26.40
CA ASN A 541 0.09 -31.84 25.35
C ASN A 541 -1.45 -31.81 25.27
N LEU A 542 -1.99 -31.17 24.24
CA LEU A 542 -3.44 -31.10 24.04
C LEU A 542 -3.97 -32.42 23.47
N LYS A 543 -4.90 -33.01 24.23
CA LYS A 543 -5.55 -34.27 23.85
C LYS A 543 -6.72 -34.02 22.88
N PRO A 544 -7.07 -35.02 22.04
CA PRO A 544 -8.34 -35.01 21.30
C PRO A 544 -9.55 -34.89 22.24
N LEU A 545 -10.70 -34.49 21.68
CA LEU A 545 -11.95 -34.35 22.43
C LEU A 545 -12.38 -35.69 23.04
N ASN A 546 -12.97 -35.64 24.22
CA ASN A 546 -13.66 -36.80 24.80
C ASN A 546 -14.92 -37.12 24.00
N GLU A 547 -15.52 -38.29 24.24
CA GLU A 547 -16.68 -38.77 23.48
C GLU A 547 -17.89 -37.82 23.55
N VAL A 548 -18.11 -37.16 24.70
CA VAL A 548 -19.24 -36.24 24.91
C VAL A 548 -19.07 -34.97 24.07
N ASP A 549 -17.92 -34.31 24.20
CA ASP A 549 -17.59 -33.09 23.46
C ASP A 549 -17.49 -33.37 21.95
N ALA A 550 -16.95 -34.53 21.57
CA ALA A 550 -16.86 -34.97 20.18
C ALA A 550 -18.25 -35.21 19.57
N MET A 551 -19.17 -35.80 20.33
CA MET A 551 -20.56 -36.00 19.93
C MET A 551 -21.27 -34.66 19.72
N GLU A 552 -21.08 -33.72 20.64
CA GLU A 552 -21.68 -32.39 20.55
C GLU A 552 -21.16 -31.63 19.33
N LEU A 553 -19.85 -31.62 19.10
CA LEU A 553 -19.25 -30.98 17.93
C LEU A 553 -19.75 -31.60 16.62
N PHE A 554 -19.79 -32.93 16.55
CA PHE A 554 -20.28 -33.64 15.37
C PHE A 554 -21.75 -33.32 15.09
N CYS A 555 -22.61 -33.36 16.11
CA CYS A 555 -24.03 -33.07 15.97
C CYS A 555 -24.27 -31.62 15.53
N ASN A 556 -23.48 -30.68 16.05
CA ASN A 556 -23.50 -29.29 15.60
C ASN A 556 -23.11 -29.20 14.10
N SER A 557 -22.03 -29.87 13.69
CA SER A 557 -21.58 -29.85 12.28
C SER A 557 -22.48 -30.60 11.30
N ALA A 558 -23.16 -31.66 11.74
CA ALA A 558 -24.13 -32.40 10.95
C ALA A 558 -25.54 -31.77 10.98
N SER A 559 -25.71 -30.64 11.67
CA SER A 559 -27.00 -29.94 11.86
C SER A 559 -28.09 -30.82 12.46
N LEU A 560 -27.73 -31.65 13.46
CA LEU A 560 -28.65 -32.57 14.15
C LEU A 560 -29.30 -31.96 15.41
N GLN A 561 -29.04 -30.68 15.71
CA GLN A 561 -29.63 -29.99 16.85
C GLN A 561 -31.13 -29.77 16.62
N GLY A 562 -32.00 -30.52 17.31
CA GLY A 562 -33.45 -30.42 17.17
C GLY A 562 -34.25 -31.74 17.31
N GLY A 563 -33.61 -32.87 17.60
CA GLY A 563 -34.30 -34.12 17.95
C GLY A 563 -35.02 -34.84 16.81
N SER A 564 -34.82 -34.45 15.54
CA SER A 564 -35.52 -35.01 14.37
C SER A 564 -34.64 -35.84 13.42
N SER A 565 -33.53 -36.40 13.89
CA SER A 565 -32.77 -37.34 13.07
C SER A 565 -33.40 -38.74 13.17
N ASN A 566 -33.83 -39.29 12.03
CA ASN A 566 -34.24 -40.70 11.90
C ASN A 566 -33.06 -41.69 12.06
N ILE A 567 -31.98 -41.27 12.72
CA ILE A 567 -30.70 -41.96 12.79
C ILE A 567 -30.48 -42.39 14.23
N PRO A 568 -30.29 -43.68 14.51
CA PRO A 568 -30.02 -44.16 15.86
C PRO A 568 -28.80 -43.47 16.48
N GLU A 569 -28.91 -43.02 17.72
CA GLU A 569 -27.80 -42.37 18.45
C GLU A 569 -26.55 -43.28 18.52
N GLU A 570 -26.74 -44.59 18.64
CA GLU A 570 -25.65 -45.58 18.63
C GLU A 570 -24.87 -45.62 17.32
N ASP A 571 -25.54 -45.38 16.20
CA ASP A 571 -24.88 -45.29 14.90
C ASP A 571 -24.06 -44.00 14.81
N ILE A 572 -24.58 -42.89 15.33
CA ILE A 572 -23.82 -41.64 15.42
C ILE A 572 -22.59 -41.82 16.31
N LYS A 573 -22.73 -42.47 17.48
CA LYS A 573 -21.60 -42.79 18.38
C LYS A 573 -20.52 -43.60 17.69
N LYS A 574 -20.86 -44.60 16.87
CA LYS A 574 -19.87 -45.38 16.10
C LYS A 574 -19.07 -44.51 15.14
N ILE A 575 -19.75 -43.61 14.42
CA ILE A 575 -19.08 -42.64 13.54
C ILE A 575 -18.21 -41.71 14.38
N VAL A 576 -18.70 -41.14 15.48
CA VAL A 576 -17.90 -40.24 16.32
C VAL A 576 -16.66 -40.93 16.88
N ARG A 577 -16.77 -42.19 17.31
CA ARG A 577 -15.63 -43.00 17.78
C ARG A 577 -14.59 -43.21 16.68
N GLY A 578 -15.00 -43.50 15.46
CA GLY A 578 -14.06 -43.66 14.34
C GLY A 578 -13.37 -42.35 13.92
N CYS A 579 -13.89 -41.18 14.33
CA CYS A 579 -13.23 -39.88 14.14
C CYS A 579 -12.11 -39.62 15.16
N GLY A 580 -11.98 -40.47 16.20
CA GLY A 580 -10.90 -40.40 17.19
C GLY A 580 -10.87 -39.12 18.05
N GLY A 581 -11.97 -38.38 18.12
CA GLY A 581 -12.05 -37.14 18.88
C GLY A 581 -11.35 -35.94 18.22
N PHE A 582 -10.90 -36.03 16.96
CA PHE A 582 -10.24 -34.91 16.27
C PHE A 582 -11.27 -33.88 15.77
N PRO A 583 -11.26 -32.63 16.28
CA PRO A 583 -12.23 -31.61 15.91
C PRO A 583 -12.39 -31.37 14.41
N LEU A 584 -11.28 -31.33 13.66
CA LEU A 584 -11.34 -31.12 12.21
C LEU A 584 -12.04 -32.30 11.50
N VAL A 585 -11.70 -33.53 11.86
CA VAL A 585 -12.33 -34.73 11.27
C VAL A 585 -13.82 -34.75 11.60
N LEU A 586 -14.19 -34.51 12.85
CA LEU A 586 -15.59 -34.44 13.29
C LEU A 586 -16.38 -33.40 12.48
N LYS A 587 -15.84 -32.20 12.30
CA LYS A 587 -16.47 -31.13 11.52
C LYS A 587 -16.66 -31.52 10.06
N VAL A 588 -15.64 -32.10 9.44
CA VAL A 588 -15.63 -32.49 8.03
C VAL A 588 -16.60 -33.65 7.77
N ILE A 589 -16.60 -34.68 8.61
CA ILE A 589 -17.53 -35.82 8.47
C ILE A 589 -18.95 -35.39 8.79
N GLY A 590 -19.15 -34.61 9.85
CA GLY A 590 -20.46 -34.06 10.19
C GLY A 590 -21.02 -33.22 9.04
N GLY A 591 -20.22 -32.30 8.49
CA GLY A 591 -20.62 -31.47 7.34
C GLY A 591 -20.93 -32.28 6.08
N SER A 592 -20.15 -33.34 5.80
CA SER A 592 -20.40 -34.25 4.68
C SER A 592 -21.74 -35.00 4.79
N LEU A 593 -22.19 -35.29 6.01
CA LEU A 593 -23.43 -35.99 6.31
C LEU A 593 -24.64 -35.05 6.54
N CYS A 594 -24.38 -33.74 6.64
CA CYS A 594 -25.41 -32.72 6.79
C CYS A 594 -26.42 -32.79 5.62
N GLY A 595 -27.71 -32.87 5.96
CA GLY A 595 -28.80 -32.96 4.99
C GLY A 595 -28.85 -34.25 4.14
N GLN A 596 -27.99 -35.23 4.40
CA GLN A 596 -27.94 -36.47 3.62
C GLN A 596 -29.02 -37.48 4.03
N HIS A 597 -29.47 -38.30 3.07
CA HIS A 597 -30.42 -39.38 3.31
C HIS A 597 -29.82 -40.52 4.16
N LEU A 598 -30.68 -41.23 4.91
CA LEU A 598 -30.30 -42.33 5.82
C LEU A 598 -29.41 -43.41 5.18
N HIS A 599 -29.57 -43.70 3.89
CA HIS A 599 -28.74 -44.70 3.21
C HIS A 599 -27.27 -44.27 3.06
N VAL A 600 -26.99 -42.97 2.96
CA VAL A 600 -25.62 -42.43 2.92
C VAL A 600 -24.95 -42.62 4.28
N TRP A 601 -25.67 -42.36 5.37
CA TRP A 601 -25.23 -42.62 6.74
C TRP A 601 -24.95 -44.11 6.97
N LYS A 602 -25.86 -44.99 6.54
CA LYS A 602 -25.67 -46.46 6.64
C LYS A 602 -24.49 -46.97 5.82
N ARG A 603 -24.28 -46.45 4.61
CA ARG A 603 -23.09 -46.76 3.81
C ARG A 603 -21.82 -46.36 4.57
N LYS A 604 -21.80 -45.15 5.13
CA LYS A 604 -20.64 -44.64 5.88
C LYS A 604 -20.30 -45.50 7.10
N LEU A 605 -21.32 -45.99 7.79
CA LEU A 605 -21.17 -46.94 8.89
C LEU A 605 -20.55 -48.25 8.43
N MET A 606 -21.03 -48.80 7.31
CA MET A 606 -20.50 -50.04 6.74
C MET A 606 -19.01 -49.91 6.42
N ASP A 607 -18.61 -48.80 5.79
CA ASP A 607 -17.20 -48.51 5.45
C ASP A 607 -16.29 -48.47 6.70
N TRP A 608 -16.85 -48.22 7.89
CA TRP A 608 -16.11 -48.01 9.13
C TRP A 608 -16.18 -49.20 10.09
N SER A 609 -17.20 -50.06 9.98
CA SER A 609 -17.30 -51.31 10.75
C SER A 609 -16.19 -52.32 10.45
N ASP A 610 -15.48 -52.16 9.33
CA ASP A 610 -14.41 -53.08 8.89
C ASP A 610 -13.00 -52.72 9.39
N GLY A 611 -12.81 -51.63 10.16
CA GLY A 611 -11.50 -51.20 10.63
C GLY A 611 -11.43 -50.77 12.10
N GLN A 612 -10.56 -51.41 12.89
CA GLN A 612 -10.10 -50.88 14.19
C GLN A 612 -9.07 -49.78 13.93
N PHE A 613 -9.48 -48.51 14.04
CA PHE A 613 -8.62 -47.37 13.74
C PHE A 613 -8.03 -46.76 15.02
N PHE A 614 -6.77 -47.10 15.31
CA PHE A 614 -5.98 -46.41 16.32
C PHE A 614 -5.32 -45.18 15.70
N PHE A 615 -5.76 -43.99 16.11
CA PHE A 615 -5.04 -42.74 15.83
C PHE A 615 -3.74 -42.73 16.65
N ASN A 616 -2.68 -43.26 16.06
CA ASN A 616 -1.32 -42.91 16.48
C ASN A 616 -0.97 -41.55 15.87
N SER A 617 -0.02 -40.83 16.48
CA SER A 617 0.41 -39.45 16.18
C SER A 617 0.99 -39.20 14.76
N ASP A 618 0.74 -40.07 13.80
CA ASP A 618 1.26 -40.02 12.44
C ASP A 618 0.27 -39.30 11.50
N THR A 619 0.66 -38.11 11.05
CA THR A 619 -0.10 -37.24 10.14
C THR A 619 -0.46 -37.94 8.83
N GLY A 620 0.39 -38.85 8.34
CA GLY A 620 0.12 -39.61 7.10
C GLY A 620 -1.12 -40.50 7.22
N LYS A 621 -1.29 -41.13 8.39
CA LYS A 621 -2.51 -41.91 8.66
C LYS A 621 -3.73 -41.00 8.70
N LEU A 622 -3.69 -39.84 9.34
CA LEU A 622 -4.82 -38.90 9.38
C LEU A 622 -5.28 -38.50 7.97
N LEU A 623 -4.35 -38.17 7.06
CA LEU A 623 -4.65 -37.81 5.68
C LEU A 623 -5.29 -38.97 4.90
N ASP A 624 -4.81 -40.20 5.07
CA ASP A 624 -5.41 -41.39 4.46
C ASP A 624 -6.85 -41.63 4.94
N HIS A 625 -7.11 -41.42 6.23
CA HIS A 625 -8.45 -41.54 6.79
C HIS A 625 -9.37 -40.44 6.28
N LEU A 626 -8.93 -39.18 6.27
CA LEU A 626 -9.69 -38.07 5.71
C LEU A 626 -9.98 -38.33 4.22
N ARG A 627 -9.01 -38.83 3.44
CA ARG A 627 -9.19 -39.20 2.03
C ARG A 627 -10.32 -40.22 1.85
N LYS A 628 -10.24 -41.38 2.52
CA LYS A 628 -11.30 -42.41 2.46
C LYS A 628 -12.65 -41.85 2.92
N SER A 629 -12.60 -40.95 3.89
CA SER A 629 -13.80 -40.40 4.48
C SER A 629 -14.44 -39.28 3.64
N LEU A 630 -13.68 -38.70 2.70
CA LEU A 630 -14.08 -37.64 1.79
C LEU A 630 -14.36 -38.11 0.37
N GLU A 631 -14.65 -39.40 0.16
CA GLU A 631 -15.03 -39.88 -1.17
C GLU A 631 -16.25 -39.11 -1.70
N PHE A 632 -15.99 -38.30 -2.72
CA PHE A 632 -17.04 -37.62 -3.46
C PHE A 632 -17.76 -38.64 -4.33
N PRO A 633 -19.11 -38.64 -4.32
CA PRO A 633 -19.90 -39.40 -5.27
C PRO A 633 -19.43 -39.14 -6.71
N LYS A 634 -19.54 -40.15 -7.59
CA LYS A 634 -19.06 -40.03 -8.99
C LYS A 634 -19.70 -38.87 -9.76
N ASP A 635 -20.94 -38.51 -9.41
CA ASP A 635 -21.70 -37.37 -9.92
C ASP A 635 -21.21 -36.00 -9.42
N LYS A 636 -20.34 -35.97 -8.38
CA LYS A 636 -19.74 -34.75 -7.81
C LYS A 636 -18.26 -34.61 -8.16
N PHE A 637 -17.84 -35.13 -9.31
CA PHE A 637 -16.45 -35.07 -9.79
C PHE A 637 -15.89 -33.64 -9.79
N THR A 638 -16.61 -32.67 -10.35
CA THR A 638 -16.16 -31.28 -10.42
C THR A 638 -15.89 -30.66 -9.04
N ILE A 639 -16.71 -30.96 -8.03
CA ILE A 639 -16.52 -30.44 -6.66
C ILE A 639 -15.24 -31.01 -6.04
N LYS A 640 -14.92 -32.28 -6.30
CA LYS A 640 -13.66 -32.91 -5.88
C LYS A 640 -12.46 -32.21 -6.53
N GLU A 641 -12.54 -31.96 -7.84
CA GLU A 641 -11.48 -31.27 -8.58
C GLU A 641 -11.31 -29.83 -8.04
N CYS A 642 -12.40 -29.10 -7.80
CA CYS A 642 -12.38 -27.78 -7.16
C CYS A 642 -11.73 -27.80 -5.76
N PHE A 643 -12.03 -28.80 -4.93
CA PHE A 643 -11.38 -28.96 -3.62
C PHE A 643 -9.87 -29.13 -3.76
N MET A 644 -9.43 -29.96 -4.71
CA MET A 644 -7.99 -30.18 -4.95
C MET A 644 -7.30 -28.92 -5.47
N ASP A 645 -7.98 -28.12 -6.29
CA ASP A 645 -7.43 -26.86 -6.81
C ASP A 645 -7.12 -25.83 -5.73
N LEU A 646 -7.87 -25.81 -4.62
CA LEU A 646 -7.58 -24.94 -3.46
C LEU A 646 -6.17 -25.20 -2.91
N GLY A 647 -5.67 -26.44 -3.02
CA GLY A 647 -4.31 -26.83 -2.66
C GLY A 647 -3.22 -26.10 -3.44
N SER A 648 -3.56 -25.49 -4.58
CA SER A 648 -2.64 -24.80 -5.47
C SER A 648 -2.20 -23.42 -4.94
N PHE A 649 -2.88 -22.89 -3.93
CA PHE A 649 -2.53 -21.62 -3.32
C PHE A 649 -1.60 -21.81 -2.10
N PRO A 650 -0.80 -20.80 -1.72
CA PRO A 650 0.07 -20.91 -0.56
C PRO A 650 -0.72 -21.07 0.74
N GLU A 651 -0.06 -21.61 1.74
CA GLU A 651 -0.65 -21.78 3.07
C GLU A 651 -1.02 -20.44 3.71
N ASP A 652 -2.13 -20.41 4.45
CA ASP A 652 -2.59 -19.26 5.23
C ASP A 652 -2.89 -17.98 4.46
N GLN A 653 -2.91 -18.08 3.13
CA GLN A 653 -3.31 -17.00 2.27
C GLN A 653 -4.82 -17.05 2.02
N ARG A 654 -5.40 -15.86 1.97
CA ARG A 654 -6.78 -15.68 1.50
C ARG A 654 -6.78 -15.93 0.00
N ILE A 655 -7.57 -16.88 -0.47
CA ILE A 655 -7.71 -17.20 -1.88
C ILE A 655 -8.83 -16.32 -2.45
N PRO A 656 -8.54 -15.38 -3.37
CA PRO A 656 -9.59 -14.55 -3.95
C PRO A 656 -10.58 -15.42 -4.73
N ILE A 657 -11.89 -15.26 -4.48
CA ILE A 657 -12.92 -16.04 -5.17
C ILE A 657 -12.87 -15.79 -6.67
N ALA A 658 -12.60 -14.56 -7.08
CA ALA A 658 -12.42 -14.19 -8.48
C ALA A 658 -11.33 -15.02 -9.19
N ALA A 659 -10.24 -15.38 -8.49
CA ALA A 659 -9.20 -16.24 -9.04
C ALA A 659 -9.73 -17.65 -9.31
N LEU A 660 -10.51 -18.22 -8.37
CA LEU A 660 -11.14 -19.52 -8.52
C LEU A 660 -12.17 -19.55 -9.65
N ILE A 661 -13.00 -18.49 -9.77
CA ILE A 661 -13.95 -18.33 -10.87
C ILE A 661 -13.21 -18.36 -12.21
N ASP A 662 -12.14 -17.57 -12.34
CA ASP A 662 -11.38 -17.48 -13.58
C ASP A 662 -10.70 -18.82 -13.95
N MET A 663 -10.17 -19.56 -12.96
CA MET A 663 -9.62 -20.89 -13.17
C MET A 663 -10.67 -21.91 -13.59
N TRP A 664 -11.77 -22.01 -12.85
CA TRP A 664 -12.76 -23.07 -13.05
C TRP A 664 -13.64 -22.85 -14.28
N ALA A 665 -13.84 -21.60 -14.70
CA ALA A 665 -14.45 -21.29 -15.99
C ALA A 665 -13.69 -21.92 -17.16
N GLU A 666 -12.35 -22.01 -17.09
CA GLU A 666 -11.52 -22.53 -18.18
C GLU A 666 -11.13 -24.01 -18.01
N LEU A 667 -10.94 -24.50 -16.77
CA LEU A 667 -10.58 -25.90 -16.48
C LEU A 667 -11.76 -26.87 -16.59
N TYR A 668 -12.95 -26.43 -16.17
CA TYR A 668 -14.14 -27.27 -16.05
C TYR A 668 -15.34 -26.73 -16.82
N GLU A 669 -15.13 -25.71 -17.67
CA GLU A 669 -16.16 -25.11 -18.52
C GLU A 669 -17.37 -24.59 -17.72
N LEU A 670 -17.10 -24.08 -16.50
CA LEU A 670 -18.13 -23.41 -15.71
C LEU A 670 -18.52 -22.06 -16.35
N ASP A 671 -19.66 -21.52 -15.92
CA ASP A 671 -20.16 -20.25 -16.48
C ASP A 671 -19.20 -19.08 -16.22
N GLU A 672 -19.06 -18.20 -17.23
CA GLU A 672 -18.19 -17.03 -17.12
C GLU A 672 -18.66 -16.04 -16.03
N GLY A 673 -19.92 -16.13 -15.57
CA GLY A 673 -20.51 -15.32 -14.51
C GLY A 673 -20.16 -15.79 -13.09
N GLY A 674 -19.56 -16.98 -12.94
CA GLY A 674 -19.15 -17.55 -11.66
C GLY A 674 -20.25 -18.20 -10.82
N ILE A 675 -21.49 -18.33 -11.31
CA ILE A 675 -22.61 -18.87 -10.53
C ILE A 675 -22.34 -20.33 -10.11
N HIS A 676 -21.93 -21.19 -11.05
CA HIS A 676 -21.61 -22.60 -10.76
C HIS A 676 -20.34 -22.73 -9.90
N ALA A 677 -19.37 -21.84 -10.10
CA ALA A 677 -18.16 -21.79 -9.26
C ALA A 677 -18.52 -21.47 -7.80
N ILE A 678 -19.41 -20.50 -7.57
CA ILE A 678 -19.91 -20.13 -6.25
C ILE A 678 -20.77 -21.25 -5.65
N ALA A 679 -21.62 -21.90 -6.44
CA ALA A 679 -22.37 -23.07 -5.98
C ALA A 679 -21.44 -24.21 -5.52
N ASN A 680 -20.36 -24.46 -6.26
CA ASN A 680 -19.33 -25.42 -5.85
C ASN A 680 -18.63 -24.97 -4.55
N LEU A 681 -18.32 -23.69 -4.38
CA LEU A 681 -17.76 -23.16 -3.13
C LEU A 681 -18.71 -23.32 -1.95
N HIS A 682 -19.99 -23.03 -2.12
CA HIS A 682 -21.00 -23.25 -1.07
C HIS A 682 -21.11 -24.73 -0.68
N GLU A 683 -21.04 -25.65 -1.64
CA GLU A 683 -21.00 -27.08 -1.35
C GLU A 683 -19.73 -27.47 -0.57
N LEU A 684 -18.56 -26.95 -0.95
CA LEU A 684 -17.31 -27.16 -0.21
C LEU A 684 -17.39 -26.61 1.22
N THR A 685 -17.97 -25.43 1.40
CA THR A 685 -18.16 -24.81 2.72
C THR A 685 -19.19 -25.57 3.56
N THR A 686 -20.28 -26.05 2.98
CA THR A 686 -21.28 -26.89 3.68
C THR A 686 -20.64 -28.18 4.19
N ARG A 687 -19.68 -28.74 3.45
CA ARG A 687 -18.88 -29.90 3.85
C ARG A 687 -17.74 -29.58 4.83
N ASN A 688 -17.60 -28.32 5.27
CA ASN A 688 -16.48 -27.83 6.08
C ASN A 688 -15.10 -28.06 5.43
N LEU A 689 -15.03 -28.08 4.10
CA LEU A 689 -13.78 -28.26 3.34
C LEU A 689 -13.05 -26.95 3.01
N ALA A 690 -13.76 -25.83 3.14
CA ALA A 690 -13.26 -24.48 2.94
C ALA A 690 -14.13 -23.50 3.74
N SER A 691 -13.59 -22.37 4.17
CA SER A 691 -14.34 -21.32 4.83
C SER A 691 -14.52 -20.14 3.88
N LEU A 692 -15.77 -19.85 3.54
CA LEU A 692 -16.14 -18.70 2.74
C LEU A 692 -16.18 -17.45 3.62
N VAL A 693 -15.46 -16.40 3.23
CA VAL A 693 -15.49 -15.10 3.91
C VAL A 693 -15.99 -14.05 2.93
N MET A 694 -17.26 -13.67 3.12
CA MET A 694 -17.92 -12.63 2.34
C MET A 694 -17.66 -11.27 2.99
N SER A 695 -17.07 -10.36 2.22
CA SER A 695 -16.66 -9.04 2.70
C SER A 695 -17.86 -8.12 2.92
N ARG A 696 -18.99 -8.32 2.21
CA ARG A 696 -20.23 -7.56 2.40
C ARG A 696 -21.47 -8.43 2.14
N LYS A 697 -22.54 -8.19 2.90
CA LYS A 697 -23.88 -8.70 2.61
C LYS A 697 -24.61 -7.64 1.78
N ASP A 698 -24.20 -7.45 0.54
CA ASP A 698 -24.95 -6.53 -0.33
C ASP A 698 -26.31 -7.16 -0.65
N ALA A 699 -27.38 -6.38 -0.48
CA ALA A 699 -28.77 -6.86 -0.51
C ALA A 699 -29.29 -7.22 -1.92
N SER A 700 -28.49 -7.04 -2.97
CA SER A 700 -28.78 -7.60 -4.29
C SER A 700 -27.98 -8.88 -4.53
N GLU A 701 -28.55 -10.01 -4.14
CA GLU A 701 -28.10 -11.39 -4.49
C GLU A 701 -27.96 -11.63 -6.02
N VAL A 702 -28.28 -10.63 -6.85
CA VAL A 702 -28.36 -10.70 -8.31
C VAL A 702 -27.01 -10.42 -8.99
N ASN A 703 -26.08 -9.70 -8.35
CA ASN A 703 -24.89 -9.20 -9.03
C ASN A 703 -23.61 -9.92 -8.58
N SER A 704 -23.31 -11.02 -9.28
CA SER A 704 -22.16 -11.93 -9.19
C SER A 704 -20.75 -11.27 -9.16
N TYR A 705 -20.48 -10.41 -8.19
CA TYR A 705 -19.22 -9.69 -8.04
C TYR A 705 -18.51 -10.12 -6.76
N PHE A 706 -17.44 -10.91 -6.92
CA PHE A 706 -16.76 -11.61 -5.83
C PHE A 706 -15.29 -11.21 -5.68
N ASN A 707 -14.90 -10.01 -6.14
CA ASN A 707 -13.50 -9.57 -6.08
C ASN A 707 -13.04 -9.23 -4.66
N GLU A 708 -13.96 -8.77 -3.81
CA GLU A 708 -13.68 -8.47 -2.40
C GLU A 708 -13.77 -9.73 -1.51
N ASP A 709 -14.31 -10.83 -2.03
CA ASP A 709 -14.59 -12.05 -1.29
C ASP A 709 -13.46 -13.06 -1.43
N PHE A 710 -13.23 -13.83 -0.37
CA PHE A 710 -12.14 -14.79 -0.33
C PHE A 710 -12.54 -16.08 0.38
N VAL A 711 -11.78 -17.11 0.07
CA VAL A 711 -11.88 -18.43 0.68
C VAL A 711 -10.61 -18.67 1.47
N THR A 712 -10.75 -19.22 2.67
CA THR A 712 -9.62 -19.79 3.41
C THR A 712 -9.78 -21.30 3.48
N GLN A 713 -8.66 -22.01 3.39
CA GLN A 713 -8.63 -23.46 3.52
C GLN A 713 -7.82 -23.84 4.75
N HIS A 714 -8.35 -24.74 5.58
CA HIS A 714 -7.60 -25.26 6.71
C HIS A 714 -6.36 -26.00 6.20
N GLU A 715 -5.22 -25.81 6.85
CA GLU A 715 -3.92 -26.36 6.46
C GLU A 715 -3.95 -27.89 6.18
N ILE A 716 -4.49 -28.72 7.07
CA ILE A 716 -4.62 -30.17 6.84
C ILE A 716 -5.48 -30.52 5.62
N LEU A 717 -6.49 -29.70 5.32
CA LEU A 717 -7.32 -29.90 4.13
C LEU A 717 -6.55 -29.52 2.86
N ARG A 718 -5.71 -28.49 2.94
CA ARG A 718 -4.75 -28.14 1.90
C ARG A 718 -3.72 -29.27 1.69
N GLU A 719 -3.14 -29.80 2.77
CA GLU A 719 -2.24 -30.96 2.72
C GLU A 719 -2.94 -32.18 2.11
N LEU A 720 -4.21 -32.43 2.45
CA LEU A 720 -5.00 -33.49 1.86
C LEU A 720 -5.21 -33.27 0.35
N ALA A 721 -5.55 -32.05 -0.07
CA ALA A 721 -5.69 -31.69 -1.48
C ALA A 721 -4.38 -31.93 -2.26
N MET A 722 -3.25 -31.51 -1.68
CA MET A 722 -1.91 -31.75 -2.26
C MET A 722 -1.55 -33.24 -2.28
N HIS A 723 -1.85 -33.98 -1.20
CA HIS A 723 -1.61 -35.41 -1.10
C HIS A 723 -2.43 -36.19 -2.14
N GLN A 724 -3.70 -35.84 -2.34
CA GLN A 724 -4.53 -36.44 -3.38
C GLN A 724 -4.03 -36.09 -4.79
N SER A 725 -3.55 -34.87 -5.00
CA SER A 725 -2.99 -34.43 -6.28
C SER A 725 -1.65 -35.11 -6.63
N SER A 726 -0.97 -35.70 -5.64
CA SER A 726 0.37 -36.27 -5.78
C SER A 726 0.43 -37.80 -5.72
N GLN A 727 -0.72 -38.49 -5.73
CA GLN A 727 -0.78 -39.96 -5.69
C GLN A 727 -0.12 -40.63 -6.90
N GLU A 728 -0.26 -40.01 -8.07
CA GLU A 728 0.32 -40.54 -9.31
C GLU A 728 1.78 -40.10 -9.47
N PRO A 729 2.59 -40.82 -10.28
CA PRO A 729 3.89 -40.34 -10.72
C PRO A 729 3.77 -38.96 -11.38
N ILE A 730 4.80 -38.13 -11.23
CA ILE A 730 4.73 -36.71 -11.59
C ILE A 730 4.32 -36.46 -13.04
N GLU A 731 4.72 -37.37 -13.93
CA GLU A 731 4.46 -37.32 -15.36
C GLU A 731 2.98 -37.48 -15.71
N LYS A 732 2.19 -38.12 -14.83
CA LYS A 732 0.76 -38.40 -15.03
C LYS A 732 -0.16 -37.43 -14.29
N ARG A 733 0.39 -36.62 -13.38
CA ARG A 733 -0.41 -35.72 -12.55
C ARG A 733 -1.10 -34.66 -13.40
N SER A 734 -2.41 -34.51 -13.22
CA SER A 734 -3.19 -33.41 -13.82
C SER A 734 -2.88 -32.05 -13.20
N ARG A 735 -2.33 -32.03 -11.97
CA ARG A 735 -1.96 -30.83 -11.22
C ARG A 735 -0.55 -30.96 -10.69
N LEU A 736 0.26 -29.93 -10.91
CA LEU A 736 1.57 -29.83 -10.31
C LEU A 736 1.61 -28.61 -9.40
N ILE A 737 1.92 -28.85 -8.13
CA ILE A 737 2.08 -27.81 -7.12
C ILE A 737 3.52 -27.85 -6.67
N VAL A 738 4.23 -26.75 -6.86
CA VAL A 738 5.67 -26.65 -6.69
C VAL A 738 5.97 -25.52 -5.73
N ASN A 739 6.66 -25.83 -4.64
CA ASN A 739 7.18 -24.83 -3.71
C ASN A 739 8.71 -24.81 -3.85
N ILE A 740 9.28 -23.64 -4.11
CA ILE A 740 10.71 -23.40 -4.31
C ILE A 740 11.20 -22.45 -3.20
N SER A 741 12.25 -22.85 -2.49
CA SER A 741 12.86 -22.03 -1.43
C SER A 741 14.34 -21.84 -1.70
N GLN A 742 14.87 -20.60 -1.61
CA GLN A 742 16.30 -20.29 -1.78
C GLN A 742 16.93 -20.82 -3.09
N ASN A 743 16.13 -20.97 -4.15
CA ASN A 743 16.48 -21.64 -5.42
C ASN A 743 16.70 -23.16 -5.35
N ASN A 744 16.28 -23.82 -4.26
CA ASN A 744 16.22 -25.27 -4.18
C ASN A 744 15.09 -25.80 -5.07
N LEU A 745 15.41 -25.99 -6.34
CA LEU A 745 14.50 -26.59 -7.31
C LEU A 745 14.26 -28.07 -6.95
N PRO A 746 13.05 -28.60 -7.20
CA PRO A 746 12.78 -30.02 -6.99
C PRO A 746 13.77 -30.90 -7.75
N LYS A 747 14.19 -32.03 -7.15
CA LYS A 747 15.19 -32.93 -7.76
C LYS A 747 14.84 -33.35 -9.20
N TRP A 748 13.56 -33.66 -9.42
CA TRP A 748 13.04 -34.01 -10.74
C TRP A 748 13.25 -32.91 -11.79
N TRP A 749 13.35 -31.64 -11.38
CA TRP A 749 13.63 -30.50 -12.25
C TRP A 749 15.06 -30.45 -12.78
N ASN A 750 16.03 -30.99 -12.03
CA ASN A 750 17.47 -30.92 -12.34
C ASN A 750 18.02 -32.20 -13.01
N GLU A 751 17.37 -33.34 -12.82
CA GLU A 751 17.97 -34.65 -13.14
C GLU A 751 17.85 -35.06 -14.62
N GLN A 752 17.08 -34.36 -15.47
CA GLN A 752 16.97 -34.69 -16.89
C GLN A 752 16.82 -33.45 -17.78
N LYS A 753 17.69 -33.30 -18.78
CA LYS A 753 17.57 -32.27 -19.83
C LYS A 753 16.22 -32.44 -20.55
N GLN A 754 15.35 -31.43 -20.46
CA GLN A 754 14.04 -31.31 -21.13
C GLN A 754 12.97 -32.31 -20.66
N GLN A 755 12.42 -32.11 -19.47
CA GLN A 755 11.22 -32.83 -19.05
C GLN A 755 9.96 -32.18 -19.62
N LEU A 756 9.22 -33.00 -20.37
CA LEU A 756 7.89 -32.71 -20.89
C LEU A 756 6.85 -33.03 -19.80
N ILE A 757 6.25 -32.00 -19.24
CA ILE A 757 5.08 -32.09 -18.37
C ILE A 757 3.86 -32.22 -19.28
N ASP A 758 3.62 -33.43 -19.78
CA ASP A 758 2.59 -33.67 -20.78
C ASP A 758 1.18 -33.78 -20.19
N HIS A 759 1.00 -34.30 -18.97
CA HIS A 759 -0.37 -34.53 -18.45
C HIS A 759 -0.93 -33.37 -17.60
N ALA A 760 -0.09 -32.43 -17.14
CA ALA A 760 -0.55 -31.39 -16.23
C ALA A 760 -1.39 -30.34 -16.95
N ARG A 761 -2.59 -30.09 -16.42
CA ARG A 761 -3.51 -29.03 -16.84
C ARG A 761 -3.38 -27.79 -15.96
N LEU A 762 -2.97 -27.95 -14.71
CA LEU A 762 -2.73 -26.87 -13.76
C LEU A 762 -1.28 -26.95 -13.25
N LEU A 763 -0.56 -25.82 -13.32
CA LEU A 763 0.75 -25.66 -12.72
C LEU A 763 0.72 -24.49 -11.73
N SER A 764 1.03 -24.76 -10.47
CA SER A 764 1.24 -23.74 -9.44
C SER A 764 2.68 -23.75 -8.97
N ILE A 765 3.31 -22.57 -8.99
CA ILE A 765 4.68 -22.36 -8.54
C ILE A 765 4.66 -21.28 -7.47
N SER A 766 5.13 -21.63 -6.28
CA SER A 766 5.31 -20.71 -5.16
C SER A 766 6.79 -20.55 -4.83
N THR A 767 7.27 -19.31 -4.76
CA THR A 767 8.67 -19.00 -4.43
C THR A 767 8.76 -18.15 -3.16
N ASP A 768 9.77 -18.41 -2.33
CA ASP A 768 10.06 -17.56 -1.17
C ASP A 768 10.78 -16.25 -1.53
N GLU A 769 11.04 -15.42 -0.52
CA GLU A 769 11.74 -14.13 -0.67
C GLU A 769 13.20 -14.24 -1.10
N LEU A 770 13.80 -15.42 -0.92
CA LEU A 770 15.21 -15.67 -1.18
C LEU A 770 15.44 -16.21 -2.60
N PHE A 771 14.37 -16.43 -3.37
CA PHE A 771 14.45 -16.87 -4.75
C PHE A 771 15.02 -15.76 -5.66
N SER A 772 16.12 -16.08 -6.35
CA SER A 772 16.89 -15.11 -7.15
C SER A 772 16.45 -15.04 -8.62
N CYS A 773 15.25 -15.54 -8.97
CA CYS A 773 14.69 -15.53 -10.32
C CYS A 773 15.45 -16.38 -11.38
N SER A 774 16.19 -17.42 -10.98
CA SER A 774 16.84 -18.33 -11.94
C SER A 774 15.87 -19.45 -12.37
N TRP A 775 15.14 -19.22 -13.46
CA TRP A 775 14.22 -20.21 -14.02
C TRP A 775 14.95 -21.28 -14.84
N CYS A 776 14.62 -22.54 -14.60
CA CYS A 776 14.98 -23.63 -15.51
C CYS A 776 13.89 -23.81 -16.57
N ASN A 777 14.29 -24.05 -17.81
CA ASN A 777 13.37 -24.22 -18.94
C ASN A 777 12.63 -25.56 -18.84
N ILE A 778 11.31 -25.52 -18.64
CA ILE A 778 10.41 -26.68 -18.65
C ILE A 778 9.54 -26.67 -19.91
N GLN A 779 9.09 -27.84 -20.37
CA GLN A 779 8.07 -27.92 -21.42
C GLN A 779 6.77 -28.39 -20.78
N ALA A 780 5.75 -27.53 -20.76
CA ALA A 780 4.46 -27.85 -20.18
C ALA A 780 3.32 -27.51 -21.16
N PRO A 781 3.26 -28.20 -22.32
CA PRO A 781 2.42 -27.80 -23.45
C PRO A 781 0.92 -27.92 -23.18
N ASN A 782 0.52 -28.72 -22.19
CA ASN A 782 -0.88 -28.99 -21.86
C ASN A 782 -1.41 -28.20 -20.66
N VAL A 783 -0.59 -27.32 -20.08
CA VAL A 783 -1.02 -26.46 -18.98
C VAL A 783 -2.01 -25.43 -19.48
N GLU A 784 -3.19 -25.43 -18.88
CA GLU A 784 -4.29 -24.49 -19.14
C GLU A 784 -4.35 -23.37 -18.10
N VAL A 785 -3.86 -23.62 -16.88
CA VAL A 785 -3.83 -22.66 -15.77
C VAL A 785 -2.44 -22.61 -15.15
N LEU A 786 -1.88 -21.41 -15.08
CA LEU A 786 -0.61 -21.13 -14.41
C LEU A 786 -0.85 -20.17 -13.22
N ILE A 787 -0.46 -20.60 -12.03
CA ILE A 787 -0.45 -19.79 -10.81
C ILE A 787 0.99 -19.53 -10.40
N LEU A 788 1.36 -18.26 -10.26
CA LEU A 788 2.67 -17.82 -9.80
C LEU A 788 2.50 -17.04 -8.49
N ASN A 789 2.99 -17.61 -7.41
CA ASN A 789 3.00 -16.99 -6.09
C ASN A 789 4.44 -16.65 -5.72
N PHE A 790 4.69 -15.42 -5.30
CA PHE A 790 6.05 -15.03 -4.91
C PHE A 790 6.06 -13.90 -3.90
N GLN A 791 7.25 -13.60 -3.38
CA GLN A 791 7.43 -12.57 -2.35
C GLN A 791 8.70 -11.75 -2.67
N THR A 792 8.65 -10.84 -3.64
CA THR A 792 9.84 -10.08 -4.06
C THR A 792 9.48 -8.69 -4.57
N LYS A 793 10.44 -7.76 -4.55
CA LYS A 793 10.29 -6.42 -5.15
C LYS A 793 10.42 -6.42 -6.67
N LYS A 794 11.14 -7.39 -7.23
CA LYS A 794 11.37 -7.51 -8.68
C LYS A 794 11.12 -8.95 -9.08
N TYR A 795 10.29 -9.16 -10.08
CA TYR A 795 9.95 -10.49 -10.56
C TYR A 795 10.04 -10.56 -12.08
N ILE A 796 10.62 -11.65 -12.55
CA ILE A 796 10.74 -11.98 -13.96
C ILE A 796 9.85 -13.19 -14.19
N LEU A 797 8.83 -13.05 -15.06
CA LEU A 797 8.02 -14.18 -15.49
C LEU A 797 8.92 -15.25 -16.12
N PRO A 798 8.69 -16.54 -15.85
CA PRO A 798 9.53 -17.59 -16.43
C PRO A 798 9.49 -17.60 -17.96
N GLU A 799 10.64 -17.68 -18.62
CA GLU A 799 10.73 -17.68 -20.09
C GLU A 799 9.97 -18.84 -20.74
N PHE A 800 9.88 -19.98 -20.06
CA PHE A 800 9.13 -21.13 -20.57
C PHE A 800 7.63 -20.88 -20.74
N VAL A 801 7.09 -19.81 -20.12
CA VAL A 801 5.68 -19.41 -20.30
C VAL A 801 5.38 -19.14 -21.77
N GLU A 802 6.33 -18.56 -22.53
CA GLU A 802 6.17 -18.30 -23.97
C GLU A 802 5.83 -19.56 -24.80
N LYS A 803 6.15 -20.76 -24.29
CA LYS A 803 5.93 -22.04 -24.97
C LYS A 803 4.67 -22.77 -24.49
N MET A 804 3.85 -22.16 -23.64
CA MET A 804 2.62 -22.78 -23.12
C MET A 804 1.42 -22.49 -24.02
N ASP A 805 1.38 -23.11 -25.20
CA ASP A 805 0.37 -22.80 -26.22
C ASP A 805 -1.08 -23.01 -25.76
N LYS A 806 -1.34 -23.92 -24.81
CA LYS A 806 -2.68 -24.18 -24.26
C LYS A 806 -3.05 -23.32 -23.05
N LEU A 807 -2.17 -22.41 -22.60
CA LEU A 807 -2.43 -21.59 -21.43
C LEU A 807 -3.64 -20.68 -21.65
N LYS A 808 -4.65 -20.78 -20.78
CA LYS A 808 -5.89 -20.00 -20.81
C LYS A 808 -5.96 -18.98 -19.67
N VAL A 809 -5.39 -19.31 -18.50
CA VAL A 809 -5.47 -18.48 -17.29
C VAL A 809 -4.08 -18.28 -16.70
N LEU A 810 -3.74 -17.03 -16.41
CA LEU A 810 -2.56 -16.65 -15.66
C LEU A 810 -2.96 -15.90 -14.39
N ILE A 811 -2.56 -16.43 -13.23
CA ILE A 811 -2.71 -15.77 -11.93
C ILE A 811 -1.33 -15.48 -11.38
N VAL A 812 -1.09 -14.22 -11.05
CA VAL A 812 0.18 -13.76 -10.46
C VAL A 812 -0.10 -13.02 -9.18
N THR A 813 0.41 -13.54 -8.06
CA THR A 813 0.18 -12.97 -6.73
C THR A 813 1.49 -12.75 -6.01
N ASN A 814 1.72 -11.50 -5.62
CA ASN A 814 2.83 -11.12 -4.76
C ASN A 814 2.36 -10.99 -3.31
N TYR A 815 2.88 -11.84 -2.43
CA TYR A 815 2.62 -11.79 -0.99
C TYR A 815 3.62 -10.89 -0.24
N GLY A 816 4.57 -10.28 -0.96
CA GLY A 816 5.61 -9.41 -0.39
C GLY A 816 5.05 -8.09 0.10
N PHE A 817 5.75 -7.43 1.03
CA PHE A 817 5.29 -6.17 1.62
C PHE A 817 5.08 -5.07 0.55
N PHE A 818 6.02 -4.95 -0.38
CA PHE A 818 6.00 -3.96 -1.46
C PHE A 818 5.43 -4.55 -2.75
N HIS A 819 4.95 -3.68 -3.65
CA HIS A 819 4.60 -4.10 -5.00
C HIS A 819 5.81 -4.68 -5.72
N ALA A 820 5.59 -5.76 -6.47
CA ALA A 820 6.63 -6.35 -7.30
C ALA A 820 6.62 -5.77 -8.70
N GLU A 821 7.74 -5.25 -9.17
CA GLU A 821 7.89 -4.84 -10.56
C GLU A 821 8.02 -6.06 -11.46
N ILE A 822 7.08 -6.25 -12.41
CA ILE A 822 7.19 -7.25 -13.47
C ILE A 822 7.86 -6.61 -14.68
N SER A 823 9.06 -7.07 -15.04
CA SER A 823 9.89 -6.45 -16.07
C SER A 823 9.70 -7.01 -17.48
N ASN A 824 9.16 -8.22 -17.63
CA ASN A 824 9.08 -8.96 -18.90
C ASN A 824 7.65 -9.38 -19.27
N PHE A 825 6.66 -8.53 -18.96
CA PHE A 825 5.24 -8.80 -19.25
C PHE A 825 4.96 -9.07 -20.74
N GLN A 826 5.82 -8.56 -21.63
CA GLN A 826 5.73 -8.78 -23.08
C GLN A 826 5.79 -10.25 -23.50
N LEU A 827 6.33 -11.16 -22.67
CA LEU A 827 6.36 -12.59 -22.94
C LEU A 827 4.96 -13.19 -23.14
N LEU A 828 3.92 -12.55 -22.61
CA LEU A 828 2.56 -13.05 -22.75
C LEU A 828 2.00 -12.84 -24.17
N GLY A 829 2.57 -11.93 -24.95
CA GLY A 829 2.10 -11.58 -26.30
C GLY A 829 2.14 -12.74 -27.30
N SER A 830 2.94 -13.77 -27.03
CA SER A 830 3.06 -14.98 -27.86
C SER A 830 1.99 -16.04 -27.57
N LEU A 831 1.19 -15.88 -26.51
CA LEU A 831 0.25 -16.90 -26.05
C LEU A 831 -1.10 -16.84 -26.80
N PRO A 832 -1.40 -17.81 -27.69
CA PRO A 832 -2.55 -17.72 -28.58
C PRO A 832 -3.89 -17.97 -27.88
N ASN A 833 -3.90 -18.68 -26.75
CA ASN A 833 -5.11 -19.13 -26.06
C ASN A 833 -5.37 -18.43 -24.72
N LEU A 834 -4.53 -17.47 -24.32
CA LEU A 834 -4.65 -16.79 -23.04
C LEU A 834 -5.93 -15.94 -23.01
N LYS A 835 -6.86 -16.29 -22.13
CA LYS A 835 -8.18 -15.67 -21.99
C LYS A 835 -8.33 -14.80 -20.76
N ARG A 836 -7.64 -15.13 -19.67
CA ARG A 836 -7.81 -14.47 -18.37
C ARG A 836 -6.46 -14.19 -17.71
N ILE A 837 -6.27 -12.95 -17.28
CA ILE A 837 -5.11 -12.52 -16.51
C ILE A 837 -5.59 -11.91 -15.19
N ARG A 838 -5.08 -12.42 -14.07
CA ARG A 838 -5.23 -11.80 -12.77
C ARG A 838 -3.87 -11.47 -12.19
N LEU A 839 -3.69 -10.22 -11.79
CA LEU A 839 -2.46 -9.70 -11.21
C LEU A 839 -2.77 -9.08 -9.86
N GLU A 840 -1.94 -9.38 -8.86
CA GLU A 840 -2.16 -8.97 -7.49
C GLU A 840 -0.87 -8.47 -6.84
N LYS A 841 -0.90 -7.22 -6.34
CA LYS A 841 0.22 -6.55 -5.66
C LYS A 841 1.48 -6.42 -6.53
N VAL A 842 1.30 -6.09 -7.80
CA VAL A 842 2.38 -5.91 -8.78
C VAL A 842 2.37 -4.51 -9.40
N SER A 843 3.53 -4.05 -9.84
CA SER A 843 3.70 -2.84 -10.65
C SER A 843 3.96 -3.23 -12.08
N ILE A 844 3.20 -2.66 -13.01
CA ILE A 844 3.29 -2.95 -14.44
C ILE A 844 3.69 -1.67 -15.16
N SER A 845 4.88 -1.67 -15.77
CA SER A 845 5.39 -0.49 -16.47
C SER A 845 4.78 -0.29 -17.86
N SER A 846 4.28 -1.36 -18.49
CA SER A 846 3.44 -1.31 -19.69
C SER A 846 2.76 -2.64 -19.96
N LEU A 847 1.45 -2.62 -20.24
CA LEU A 847 0.65 -3.78 -20.64
C LEU A 847 0.70 -4.03 -22.15
N CYS A 848 0.96 -2.99 -22.95
CA CYS A 848 0.83 -3.04 -24.42
C CYS A 848 2.15 -2.70 -25.14
N LYS A 849 3.30 -3.03 -24.54
CA LYS A 849 4.60 -3.06 -25.23
C LYS A 849 4.78 -4.28 -26.13
N THR A 850 3.79 -5.17 -26.18
CA THR A 850 3.83 -6.38 -27.01
C THR A 850 3.75 -6.03 -28.50
N LEU A 851 4.60 -6.64 -29.32
CA LEU A 851 4.52 -6.54 -30.79
C LEU A 851 3.34 -7.36 -31.35
N VAL A 852 2.81 -8.31 -30.56
CA VAL A 852 1.72 -9.22 -30.94
C VAL A 852 0.49 -8.94 -30.08
N PRO A 853 -0.70 -8.74 -30.71
CA PRO A 853 -1.97 -8.61 -29.99
C PRO A 853 -2.39 -9.87 -29.23
N LEU A 854 -2.92 -9.69 -28.01
CA LEU A 854 -3.52 -10.75 -27.20
C LEU A 854 -4.97 -11.01 -27.64
N LYS A 855 -5.12 -11.64 -28.80
CA LYS A 855 -6.42 -11.81 -29.47
C LYS A 855 -7.43 -12.66 -28.68
N SER A 856 -6.98 -13.58 -27.83
CA SER A 856 -7.88 -14.45 -27.06
C SER A 856 -8.26 -13.88 -25.70
N LEU A 857 -7.64 -12.77 -25.28
CA LEU A 857 -7.82 -12.24 -23.94
C LEU A 857 -9.21 -11.62 -23.79
N LYS A 858 -9.99 -12.16 -22.84
CA LYS A 858 -11.36 -11.77 -22.53
C LYS A 858 -11.48 -10.97 -21.24
N LYS A 859 -10.61 -11.23 -20.26
CA LYS A 859 -10.67 -10.62 -18.92
C LYS A 859 -9.29 -10.25 -18.36
N ILE A 860 -9.21 -9.05 -17.78
CA ILE A 860 -8.07 -8.60 -16.97
C ILE A 860 -8.59 -8.19 -15.58
N SER A 861 -7.97 -8.71 -14.53
CA SER A 861 -8.21 -8.34 -13.14
C SER A 861 -6.93 -7.82 -12.50
N LEU A 862 -6.96 -6.60 -11.96
CA LEU A 862 -5.84 -5.94 -11.30
C LEU A 862 -6.26 -5.63 -9.86
N PHE A 863 -5.57 -6.22 -8.87
CA PHE A 863 -5.86 -6.04 -7.45
C PHE A 863 -4.64 -5.50 -6.72
N MET A 864 -4.77 -4.34 -6.07
CA MET A 864 -3.66 -3.65 -5.41
C MET A 864 -2.45 -3.47 -6.32
N CYS A 865 -2.65 -3.16 -7.60
CA CYS A 865 -1.57 -2.97 -8.56
C CYS A 865 -1.20 -1.50 -8.71
N ASN A 866 0.07 -1.23 -9.05
CA ASN A 866 0.45 0.07 -9.59
C ASN A 866 0.35 0.04 -11.11
N ILE A 867 -0.65 0.73 -11.65
CA ILE A 867 -1.04 0.66 -13.07
C ILE A 867 -1.05 2.01 -13.77
N GLY A 868 -0.69 3.11 -13.09
CA GLY A 868 -0.79 4.47 -13.62
C GLY A 868 -0.05 4.64 -14.95
N LYS A 869 1.10 3.97 -15.10
CA LYS A 869 1.89 3.96 -16.34
C LYS A 869 1.62 2.76 -17.25
N ALA A 870 0.81 1.79 -16.81
CA ALA A 870 0.65 0.51 -17.51
C ALA A 870 0.02 0.68 -18.91
N PHE A 871 -0.81 1.70 -19.07
CA PHE A 871 -1.47 2.05 -20.33
C PHE A 871 -0.81 3.25 -21.03
N GLU A 872 0.24 3.81 -20.42
CA GLU A 872 1.07 4.87 -21.00
C GLU A 872 2.24 4.21 -21.76
N ASN A 873 2.60 4.73 -22.93
CA ASN A 873 3.68 4.18 -23.78
C ASN A 873 3.37 2.85 -24.49
N CYS A 874 2.14 2.68 -24.97
CA CYS A 874 1.78 1.56 -25.83
C CYS A 874 2.43 1.74 -27.22
N THR A 875 3.02 0.67 -27.78
CA THR A 875 3.60 0.69 -29.15
C THR A 875 2.52 0.68 -30.22
N ILE A 876 1.36 0.10 -29.90
CA ILE A 876 0.14 0.04 -30.70
C ILE A 876 -1.04 0.56 -29.86
N PRO A 877 -2.15 1.00 -30.47
CA PRO A 877 -3.36 1.36 -29.74
C PRO A 877 -3.81 0.22 -28.80
N VAL A 878 -4.31 0.57 -27.61
CA VAL A 878 -4.74 -0.42 -26.60
C VAL A 878 -5.87 -1.30 -27.15
N SER A 879 -6.76 -0.73 -27.97
CA SER A 879 -7.80 -1.47 -28.71
C SER A 879 -7.24 -2.55 -29.63
N ASP A 880 -6.07 -2.30 -30.23
CA ASP A 880 -5.43 -3.23 -31.16
C ASP A 880 -4.61 -4.28 -30.41
N ALA A 881 -4.04 -3.91 -29.26
CA ALA A 881 -3.34 -4.83 -28.37
C ALA A 881 -4.30 -5.85 -27.73
N LEU A 882 -5.49 -5.40 -27.33
CA LEU A 882 -6.48 -6.16 -26.55
C LEU A 882 -7.86 -6.19 -27.24
N PRO A 883 -7.97 -6.69 -28.48
CA PRO A 883 -9.13 -6.45 -29.34
C PRO A 883 -10.41 -7.14 -28.87
N ASN A 884 -10.32 -8.27 -28.17
CA ASN A 884 -11.48 -9.05 -27.72
C ASN A 884 -11.73 -8.95 -26.21
N LEU A 885 -11.12 -7.96 -25.55
CA LEU A 885 -11.27 -7.78 -24.12
C LEU A 885 -12.70 -7.34 -23.79
N SER A 886 -13.35 -8.11 -22.92
CA SER A 886 -14.77 -7.98 -22.58
C SER A 886 -15.02 -7.56 -21.14
N GLU A 887 -14.08 -7.84 -20.23
CA GLU A 887 -14.19 -7.54 -18.80
C GLU A 887 -12.87 -6.97 -18.27
N ILE A 888 -12.95 -5.81 -17.62
CA ILE A 888 -11.85 -5.22 -16.86
C ILE A 888 -12.30 -5.02 -15.43
N SER A 889 -11.50 -5.52 -14.49
CA SER A 889 -11.65 -5.23 -13.08
C SER A 889 -10.38 -4.62 -12.50
N ILE A 890 -10.52 -3.48 -11.83
CA ILE A 890 -9.45 -2.76 -11.15
C ILE A 890 -9.89 -2.51 -9.71
N ASP A 891 -9.14 -3.00 -8.74
CA ASP A 891 -9.50 -2.90 -7.33
C ASP A 891 -8.29 -2.50 -6.48
N TYR A 892 -8.47 -1.56 -5.54
CA TYR A 892 -7.41 -1.04 -4.66
C TYR A 892 -6.15 -0.49 -5.38
N CYS A 893 -6.25 -0.07 -6.65
CA CYS A 893 -5.12 0.52 -7.38
C CYS A 893 -4.98 2.01 -7.05
N ASN A 894 -4.14 2.31 -6.05
CA ASN A 894 -4.01 3.64 -5.44
C ASN A 894 -3.27 4.69 -6.28
N ASP A 895 -2.70 4.31 -7.42
CA ASP A 895 -2.04 5.22 -8.36
C ASP A 895 -2.92 5.59 -9.56
N LEU A 896 -4.11 4.99 -9.69
CA LEU A 896 -5.10 5.34 -10.72
C LEU A 896 -5.78 6.67 -10.38
N MET A 897 -5.31 7.77 -11.00
CA MET A 897 -5.89 9.11 -10.83
C MET A 897 -7.02 9.42 -11.83
N GLU A 898 -6.90 8.87 -13.04
CA GLU A 898 -7.83 9.01 -14.17
C GLU A 898 -7.88 7.68 -14.93
N LEU A 899 -9.00 7.38 -15.60
CA LEU A 899 -9.09 6.21 -16.47
C LEU A 899 -8.36 6.49 -17.79
N PRO A 900 -7.39 5.66 -18.22
CA PRO A 900 -6.67 5.85 -19.48
C PRO A 900 -7.60 5.92 -20.69
N ILE A 901 -7.43 6.95 -21.51
CA ILE A 901 -8.28 7.18 -22.71
C ILE A 901 -8.24 5.97 -23.66
N GLY A 902 -7.08 5.33 -23.83
CA GLY A 902 -6.96 4.15 -24.71
C GLY A 902 -7.81 2.95 -24.30
N LEU A 903 -8.18 2.81 -23.01
CA LEU A 903 -9.13 1.78 -22.58
C LEU A 903 -10.55 2.03 -23.09
N CYS A 904 -10.89 3.29 -23.35
CA CYS A 904 -12.21 3.68 -23.85
C CYS A 904 -12.39 3.34 -25.33
N ASP A 905 -11.31 3.02 -26.06
CA ASP A 905 -11.36 2.63 -27.46
C ASP A 905 -11.63 1.11 -27.66
N ILE A 906 -11.72 0.33 -26.56
CA ILE A 906 -12.02 -1.11 -26.61
C ILE A 906 -13.52 -1.32 -26.81
N ALA A 907 -13.96 -1.30 -28.08
CA ALA A 907 -15.37 -1.39 -28.43
C ALA A 907 -16.08 -2.67 -27.93
N HIS A 908 -15.36 -3.76 -27.69
CA HIS A 908 -15.93 -5.04 -27.24
C HIS A 908 -16.14 -5.14 -25.72
N LEU A 909 -15.72 -4.12 -24.95
CA LEU A 909 -15.82 -4.14 -23.50
C LEU A 909 -17.29 -4.12 -23.05
N LYS A 910 -17.66 -5.11 -22.23
CA LYS A 910 -19.01 -5.28 -21.66
C LYS A 910 -19.07 -4.94 -20.19
N LYS A 911 -18.00 -5.17 -19.43
CA LYS A 911 -17.96 -4.92 -17.99
C LYS A 911 -16.71 -4.13 -17.62
N LEU A 912 -16.93 -3.00 -16.96
CA LEU A 912 -15.87 -2.18 -16.38
C LEU A 912 -16.15 -1.99 -14.89
N CYS A 913 -15.32 -2.61 -14.06
CA CYS A 913 -15.39 -2.50 -12.61
C CYS A 913 -14.13 -1.80 -12.09
N ILE A 914 -14.30 -0.66 -11.43
CA ILE A 914 -13.25 0.06 -10.72
C ILE A 914 -13.74 0.24 -9.28
N THR A 915 -13.06 -0.38 -8.33
CA THR A 915 -13.49 -0.41 -6.93
C THR A 915 -12.34 -0.02 -6.01
N ASN A 916 -12.64 0.66 -4.90
CA ASN A 916 -11.65 1.06 -3.89
C ASN A 916 -10.44 1.86 -4.43
N CYS A 917 -10.57 2.47 -5.62
CA CYS A 917 -9.57 3.35 -6.21
C CYS A 917 -9.85 4.80 -5.77
N HIS A 918 -9.46 5.13 -4.54
CA HIS A 918 -9.85 6.40 -3.90
C HIS A 918 -9.31 7.66 -4.57
N LYS A 919 -8.17 7.56 -5.31
CA LYS A 919 -7.58 8.70 -6.01
C LYS A 919 -8.20 8.97 -7.39
N LEU A 920 -9.03 8.08 -7.90
CA LEU A 920 -9.72 8.28 -9.18
C LEU A 920 -10.64 9.51 -9.06
N SER A 921 -10.32 10.56 -9.80
CA SER A 921 -10.97 11.87 -9.66
C SER A 921 -11.99 12.16 -10.76
N THR A 922 -11.73 11.63 -11.96
CA THR A 922 -12.57 11.83 -13.15
C THR A 922 -12.52 10.60 -14.07
N LEU A 923 -13.55 10.44 -14.90
CA LEU A 923 -13.53 9.58 -16.07
C LEU A 923 -13.46 10.45 -17.34
N PRO A 924 -12.78 10.00 -18.41
CA PRO A 924 -12.67 10.74 -19.66
C PRO A 924 -14.02 10.81 -20.39
N GLU A 925 -14.26 11.86 -21.18
CA GLU A 925 -15.45 11.95 -22.04
C GLU A 925 -15.47 10.84 -23.09
N GLU A 926 -14.33 10.25 -23.43
CA GLU A 926 -14.23 9.09 -24.30
C GLU A 926 -14.89 7.83 -23.70
N THR A 927 -15.24 7.80 -22.41
CA THR A 927 -15.97 6.69 -21.78
C THR A 927 -17.26 6.35 -22.55
N GLY A 928 -17.92 7.35 -23.15
CA GLY A 928 -19.11 7.15 -24.00
C GLY A 928 -18.86 6.34 -25.28
N LYS A 929 -17.60 6.10 -25.69
CA LYS A 929 -17.26 5.22 -26.83
C LYS A 929 -17.47 3.74 -26.54
N LEU A 930 -17.58 3.36 -25.27
CA LEU A 930 -17.80 1.98 -24.83
C LEU A 930 -19.24 1.51 -25.06
N VAL A 931 -19.76 1.64 -26.29
CA VAL A 931 -21.18 1.43 -26.64
C VAL A 931 -21.73 0.03 -26.35
N ASN A 932 -20.86 -0.96 -26.13
CA ASN A 932 -21.23 -2.32 -25.74
C ASN A 932 -21.21 -2.58 -24.23
N LEU A 933 -20.92 -1.56 -23.41
CA LEU A 933 -20.85 -1.70 -21.97
C LEU A 933 -22.23 -2.03 -21.39
N GLU A 934 -22.31 -3.14 -20.66
CA GLU A 934 -23.49 -3.67 -19.97
C GLU A 934 -23.44 -3.38 -18.46
N MET A 935 -22.23 -3.27 -17.89
CA MET A 935 -22.02 -2.97 -16.47
C MET A 935 -20.89 -1.95 -16.28
N LEU A 936 -21.19 -0.88 -15.55
CA LEU A 936 -20.22 0.10 -15.07
C LEU A 936 -20.31 0.19 -13.55
N ARG A 937 -19.24 -0.24 -12.86
CA ARG A 937 -19.12 -0.16 -11.41
C ARG A 937 -17.94 0.71 -11.03
N LEU A 938 -18.18 1.72 -10.20
CA LEU A 938 -17.26 2.74 -9.70
C LEU A 938 -17.43 2.87 -8.19
N ARG A 939 -17.20 1.76 -7.47
CA ARG A 939 -17.49 1.65 -6.04
C ARG A 939 -16.36 2.23 -5.20
N SER A 940 -16.70 2.99 -4.16
CA SER A 940 -15.74 3.57 -3.22
C SER A 940 -14.64 4.42 -3.91
N CYS A 941 -14.94 4.99 -5.07
CA CYS A 941 -14.11 5.98 -5.76
C CYS A 941 -14.34 7.37 -5.13
N THR A 942 -13.78 7.58 -3.94
CA THR A 942 -14.16 8.70 -3.06
C THR A 942 -13.85 10.09 -3.63
N ASN A 943 -12.83 10.25 -4.47
CA ASN A 943 -12.50 11.51 -5.14
C ASN A 943 -13.25 11.73 -6.46
N LEU A 944 -14.00 10.73 -6.95
CA LEU A 944 -14.73 10.85 -8.21
C LEU A 944 -15.81 11.92 -8.06
N SER A 945 -15.64 13.04 -8.76
CA SER A 945 -16.46 14.24 -8.53
C SER A 945 -17.70 14.32 -9.44
N LYS A 946 -17.61 13.70 -10.63
CA LYS A 946 -18.65 13.69 -11.66
C LYS A 946 -18.50 12.48 -12.58
N LEU A 947 -19.60 12.08 -13.19
CA LEU A 947 -19.62 11.21 -14.37
C LEU A 947 -19.57 12.08 -15.65
N PRO A 948 -18.97 11.60 -16.75
CA PRO A 948 -18.92 12.31 -18.01
C PRO A 948 -20.31 12.38 -18.66
N GLU A 949 -20.61 13.45 -19.39
CA GLU A 949 -21.92 13.61 -20.05
C GLU A 949 -22.06 12.66 -21.25
N SER A 950 -20.94 12.20 -21.82
CA SER A 950 -20.91 11.19 -22.88
C SER A 950 -21.48 9.82 -22.48
N ILE A 951 -21.68 9.54 -21.19
CA ILE A 951 -22.26 8.28 -20.70
C ILE A 951 -23.64 8.01 -21.31
N ARG A 952 -24.35 9.05 -21.77
CA ARG A 952 -25.62 8.93 -22.51
C ARG A 952 -25.55 7.98 -23.72
N SER A 953 -24.37 7.81 -24.31
CA SER A 953 -24.14 6.94 -25.47
C SER A 953 -24.11 5.44 -25.11
N LEU A 954 -24.11 5.09 -23.81
CA LEU A 954 -24.01 3.70 -23.33
C LEU A 954 -25.38 3.00 -23.33
N HIS A 955 -26.01 2.88 -24.50
CA HIS A 955 -27.38 2.36 -24.63
C HIS A 955 -27.56 0.88 -24.26
N LYS A 956 -26.47 0.13 -24.02
CA LYS A 956 -26.50 -1.25 -23.51
C LYS A 956 -26.32 -1.37 -22.01
N LEU A 957 -26.02 -0.26 -21.32
CA LEU A 957 -25.72 -0.27 -19.89
C LEU A 957 -26.96 -0.72 -19.11
N SER A 958 -26.83 -1.83 -18.39
CA SER A 958 -27.89 -2.42 -17.57
C SER A 958 -27.68 -2.15 -16.09
N ILE A 959 -26.43 -1.98 -15.65
CA ILE A 959 -26.08 -1.77 -14.25
C ILE A 959 -25.11 -0.60 -14.15
N LEU A 960 -25.48 0.41 -13.36
CA LEU A 960 -24.62 1.52 -12.98
C LEU A 960 -24.49 1.54 -11.46
N ASP A 961 -23.29 1.30 -10.97
CA ASP A 961 -22.98 1.32 -9.55
C ASP A 961 -21.93 2.40 -9.27
N ILE A 962 -22.31 3.44 -8.56
CA ILE A 962 -21.41 4.52 -8.12
C ILE A 962 -21.37 4.61 -6.59
N SER A 963 -21.71 3.52 -5.91
CA SER A 963 -21.82 3.48 -4.45
C SER A 963 -20.53 3.89 -3.75
N ASP A 964 -20.66 4.51 -2.58
CA ASP A 964 -19.58 5.03 -1.74
C ASP A 964 -18.67 6.07 -2.46
N SER A 965 -19.12 6.65 -3.58
CA SER A 965 -18.44 7.76 -4.26
C SER A 965 -18.81 9.09 -3.60
N LEU A 966 -18.07 9.43 -2.55
CA LEU A 966 -18.36 10.56 -1.65
C LEU A 966 -18.37 11.94 -2.33
N SER A 967 -17.59 12.10 -3.40
CA SER A 967 -17.44 13.38 -4.10
C SER A 967 -18.47 13.64 -5.19
N ILE A 968 -19.21 12.61 -5.64
CA ILE A 968 -20.24 12.76 -6.68
C ILE A 968 -21.37 13.64 -6.15
N SER A 969 -21.64 14.74 -6.85
CA SER A 969 -22.62 15.74 -6.44
C SER A 969 -23.89 15.79 -7.31
N LYS A 970 -23.83 15.23 -8.52
CA LYS A 970 -24.90 15.26 -9.52
C LYS A 970 -24.81 14.04 -10.43
N LEU A 971 -25.95 13.58 -10.94
CA LEU A 971 -26.02 12.67 -12.08
C LEU A 971 -25.91 13.46 -13.40
N PRO A 972 -25.43 12.83 -14.50
CA PRO A 972 -25.40 13.43 -15.84
C PRO A 972 -26.76 13.97 -16.27
N LYS A 973 -26.78 15.09 -17.00
CA LYS A 973 -28.04 15.72 -17.43
C LYS A 973 -28.89 14.81 -18.32
N HIS A 974 -28.23 13.96 -19.11
CA HIS A 974 -28.84 13.06 -20.09
C HIS A 974 -28.87 11.59 -19.61
N ILE A 975 -28.98 11.36 -18.30
CA ILE A 975 -29.00 9.99 -17.73
C ILE A 975 -30.16 9.15 -18.29
N GLY A 976 -31.29 9.77 -18.66
CA GLY A 976 -32.44 9.12 -19.30
C GLY A 976 -32.15 8.37 -20.59
N GLU A 977 -31.08 8.74 -21.31
CA GLU A 977 -30.71 8.10 -22.59
C GLU A 977 -30.08 6.70 -22.39
N LEU A 978 -29.91 6.26 -21.14
CA LEU A 978 -29.53 4.90 -20.78
C LEU A 978 -30.74 3.94 -20.85
N CYS A 979 -31.30 3.75 -22.05
CA CYS A 979 -32.58 3.07 -22.27
C CYS A 979 -32.68 1.62 -21.74
N LYS A 980 -31.56 0.97 -21.41
CA LYS A 980 -31.50 -0.41 -20.89
C LYS A 980 -31.10 -0.51 -19.43
N LEU A 981 -30.96 0.62 -18.73
CA LEU A 981 -30.54 0.64 -17.33
C LEU A 981 -31.61 0.00 -16.45
N LYS A 982 -31.25 -1.06 -15.74
CA LYS A 982 -32.15 -1.81 -14.84
C LYS A 982 -31.85 -1.56 -13.37
N GLU A 983 -30.59 -1.35 -13.05
CA GLU A 983 -30.13 -1.14 -11.68
C GLU A 983 -29.22 0.07 -11.57
N LEU A 984 -29.51 0.93 -10.60
CA LEU A 984 -28.70 2.07 -10.23
C LEU A 984 -28.39 2.05 -8.73
N ASN A 985 -27.12 1.92 -8.38
CA ASN A 985 -26.66 1.96 -6.99
C ASN A 985 -25.95 3.28 -6.70
N VAL A 986 -26.53 4.07 -5.80
CA VAL A 986 -26.03 5.38 -5.32
C VAL A 986 -25.91 5.43 -3.80
N LYS A 987 -25.85 4.26 -3.14
CA LYS A 987 -25.59 4.14 -1.70
C LYS A 987 -24.31 4.91 -1.33
N GLY A 988 -24.29 5.64 -0.22
CA GLY A 988 -23.09 6.35 0.25
C GLY A 988 -22.67 7.56 -0.59
N CYS A 989 -23.43 8.00 -1.61
CA CYS A 989 -23.15 9.22 -2.39
C CYS A 989 -23.55 10.48 -1.61
N LEU A 990 -22.75 10.84 -0.59
CA LEU A 990 -23.11 11.88 0.40
C LEU A 990 -23.31 13.29 -0.19
N ARG A 991 -22.70 13.61 -1.34
CA ARG A 991 -22.87 14.92 -2.00
C ARG A 991 -24.00 14.95 -3.03
N LEU A 992 -24.62 13.82 -3.34
CA LEU A 992 -25.78 13.74 -4.21
C LEU A 992 -27.02 14.22 -3.44
N CYS A 993 -27.22 15.54 -3.43
CA CYS A 993 -28.32 16.21 -2.74
C CYS A 993 -29.16 17.10 -3.66
N ASN A 994 -28.75 17.26 -4.92
CA ASN A 994 -29.50 18.05 -5.89
C ASN A 994 -30.68 17.24 -6.42
N PRO A 995 -31.75 17.90 -6.92
CA PRO A 995 -32.82 17.22 -7.66
C PRO A 995 -32.25 16.36 -8.79
N LEU A 996 -32.89 15.21 -9.03
CA LEU A 996 -32.55 14.34 -10.15
C LEU A 996 -32.78 15.09 -11.48
N PRO A 997 -31.95 14.86 -12.51
CA PRO A 997 -32.16 15.44 -13.85
C PRO A 997 -33.55 15.12 -14.39
N GLU A 998 -34.17 16.02 -15.16
CA GLU A 998 -35.50 15.79 -15.76
C GLU A 998 -35.53 14.52 -16.63
N SER A 999 -34.42 14.21 -17.31
CA SER A 999 -34.29 12.98 -18.11
C SER A 999 -34.36 11.69 -17.31
N THR A 1000 -34.27 11.73 -15.97
CA THR A 1000 -34.42 10.52 -15.13
C THR A 1000 -35.81 9.89 -15.29
N LEU A 1001 -36.81 10.66 -15.73
CA LEU A 1001 -38.16 10.16 -16.06
C LEU A 1001 -38.16 9.24 -17.29
N ASP A 1002 -37.15 9.33 -18.16
CA ASP A 1002 -37.05 8.53 -19.39
C ASP A 1002 -36.36 7.16 -19.17
N LEU A 1003 -36.06 6.81 -17.91
CA LEU A 1003 -35.45 5.53 -17.53
C LEU A 1003 -36.48 4.39 -17.45
N ASP A 1004 -37.15 4.09 -18.56
CA ASP A 1004 -38.30 3.17 -18.64
C ASP A 1004 -38.00 1.73 -18.13
N GLN A 1005 -36.75 1.29 -18.20
CA GLN A 1005 -36.34 -0.07 -17.79
C GLN A 1005 -35.77 -0.14 -16.37
N LEU A 1006 -35.71 0.98 -15.65
CA LEU A 1006 -35.11 1.02 -14.31
C LEU A 1006 -36.02 0.32 -13.30
N LYS A 1007 -35.53 -0.79 -12.74
CA LYS A 1007 -36.27 -1.65 -11.82
C LYS A 1007 -35.82 -1.50 -10.38
N LEU A 1008 -34.55 -1.19 -10.17
CA LEU A 1008 -33.95 -1.15 -8.84
C LEU A 1008 -33.06 0.08 -8.66
N VAL A 1009 -33.32 0.83 -7.60
CA VAL A 1009 -32.42 1.86 -7.10
C VAL A 1009 -32.01 1.50 -5.68
N ILE A 1010 -30.71 1.39 -5.44
CA ILE A 1010 -30.15 1.17 -4.11
C ILE A 1010 -29.57 2.50 -3.60
N CYS A 1011 -30.02 2.97 -2.45
CA CYS A 1011 -29.59 4.25 -1.91
C CYS A 1011 -29.67 4.32 -0.37
N ASP A 1012 -29.12 5.38 0.22
CA ASP A 1012 -29.29 5.64 1.65
C ASP A 1012 -30.66 6.26 1.94
N GLU A 1013 -31.11 6.22 3.20
CA GLU A 1013 -32.38 6.79 3.64
C GLU A 1013 -32.57 8.26 3.21
N GLU A 1014 -31.52 9.08 3.31
CA GLU A 1014 -31.56 10.48 2.88
C GLU A 1014 -31.77 10.64 1.36
N ARG A 1015 -31.17 9.77 0.54
CA ARG A 1015 -31.24 9.83 -0.93
C ARG A 1015 -32.50 9.18 -1.47
N SER A 1016 -33.13 8.27 -0.72
CA SER A 1016 -34.41 7.65 -1.11
C SER A 1016 -35.49 8.69 -1.42
N LYS A 1017 -35.48 9.82 -0.70
CA LYS A 1017 -36.39 10.95 -0.89
C LYS A 1017 -36.29 11.61 -2.27
N LEU A 1018 -35.13 11.53 -2.93
CA LEU A 1018 -34.94 12.06 -4.29
C LEU A 1018 -35.72 11.26 -5.32
N TRP A 1019 -36.01 9.99 -5.04
CA TRP A 1019 -36.66 9.05 -5.95
C TRP A 1019 -38.18 8.98 -5.76
N GLU A 1020 -38.72 9.48 -4.64
CA GLU A 1020 -40.17 9.48 -4.39
C GLU A 1020 -40.99 10.16 -5.50
N PRO A 1021 -40.62 11.36 -6.01
CA PRO A 1021 -41.37 12.00 -7.09
C PRO A 1021 -41.38 11.21 -8.41
N ILE A 1022 -40.40 10.32 -8.60
CA ILE A 1022 -40.23 9.55 -9.85
C ILE A 1022 -41.03 8.25 -9.81
N LYS A 1023 -41.34 7.70 -8.62
CA LYS A 1023 -42.14 6.47 -8.49
C LYS A 1023 -43.54 6.56 -9.08
N GLU A 1024 -44.10 7.77 -9.16
CA GLU A 1024 -45.39 7.99 -9.82
C GLU A 1024 -45.32 7.77 -11.35
N PHE A 1025 -44.14 7.94 -11.94
CA PHE A 1025 -43.90 7.78 -13.38
C PHE A 1025 -43.29 6.41 -13.71
N LEU A 1026 -42.39 5.90 -12.88
CA LEU A 1026 -41.75 4.59 -13.03
C LEU A 1026 -42.41 3.56 -12.09
N THR A 1027 -43.55 3.01 -12.50
CA THR A 1027 -44.39 2.15 -11.63
C THR A 1027 -43.75 0.82 -11.23
N GLU A 1028 -42.77 0.32 -12.01
CA GLU A 1028 -42.02 -0.90 -11.69
C GLU A 1028 -40.77 -0.65 -10.81
N LEU A 1029 -40.48 0.61 -10.47
CA LEU A 1029 -39.27 0.98 -9.74
C LEU A 1029 -39.35 0.58 -8.26
N LYS A 1030 -38.46 -0.33 -7.84
CA LYS A 1030 -38.16 -0.61 -6.44
C LYS A 1030 -37.03 0.30 -5.95
N VAL A 1031 -37.29 1.09 -4.92
CA VAL A 1031 -36.24 1.84 -4.20
C VAL A 1031 -35.90 1.08 -2.92
N GLU A 1032 -34.68 0.57 -2.86
CA GLU A 1032 -34.17 -0.18 -1.73
C GLU A 1032 -33.25 0.71 -0.89
N VAL A 1033 -33.63 0.91 0.38
CA VAL A 1033 -32.82 1.65 1.34
C VAL A 1033 -31.83 0.67 1.95
N ALA A 1034 -30.56 0.81 1.58
CA ALA A 1034 -29.53 -0.08 2.08
C ALA A 1034 -29.25 0.21 3.56
N GLU A 1035 -29.32 -0.82 4.40
CA GLU A 1035 -28.90 -0.70 5.80
C GLU A 1035 -27.41 -0.34 5.88
N LYS A 1036 -27.04 0.43 6.91
CA LYS A 1036 -25.65 0.75 7.24
C LYS A 1036 -24.95 -0.51 7.75
N ASP A 1037 -24.54 -1.39 6.85
CA ASP A 1037 -23.73 -2.55 7.20
C ASP A 1037 -22.25 -2.16 7.13
N ILE A 1038 -21.68 -1.81 8.27
CA ILE A 1038 -20.22 -1.61 8.43
C ILE A 1038 -19.63 -2.99 8.73
N ASN A 1039 -19.51 -3.84 7.70
CA ASN A 1039 -18.74 -5.07 7.83
C ASN A 1039 -17.25 -4.69 7.76
N LEU A 1040 -16.51 -4.83 8.86
CA LEU A 1040 -15.06 -4.56 8.94
C LEU A 1040 -14.22 -5.82 8.67
N ASN A 1041 -14.82 -6.96 8.30
CA ASN A 1041 -14.09 -8.22 8.12
C ASN A 1041 -13.16 -8.24 6.89
N TRP A 1042 -13.33 -7.30 5.96
CA TRP A 1042 -12.42 -7.10 4.82
C TRP A 1042 -11.11 -6.42 5.23
N LEU A 1043 -11.07 -5.68 6.35
CA LEU A 1043 -9.82 -5.23 6.94
C LEU A 1043 -9.03 -6.48 7.38
N PRO A 1044 -7.76 -6.65 6.95
CA PRO A 1044 -6.89 -7.57 7.65
C PRO A 1044 -6.82 -7.08 9.10
N LYS A 1045 -7.13 -7.99 10.03
CA LYS A 1045 -6.99 -7.72 11.45
C LYS A 1045 -5.53 -7.49 11.80
#